data_AF-F4X770-F1
#
_entry.id   AF-F4X770-F1
#
_cell.length_a   1.000
_cell.length_b   1.000
_cell.length_c   1.000
_cell.angle_alpha   90.00
_cell.angle_beta   90.00
_cell.angle_gamma   90.00
#
_symmetry.space_group_name_H-M   'P 1'
#
loop_
_entity.id
_entity.type
_entity.pdbx_description
1 polymer ?
#
loop_
_entity_poly.entity_id
_entity_poly.type
_entity_poly.pdbx_seq_one_letter_code
_entity_poly.pdbx_strand_id
1 'polypeptide(L)'
;MTGAFISRVTKLLNKCKTAEAIQALKEDHLMTENSLCSIVSAIVPNLTSPMLQHHKAMFDCCLNVLTFLIENCEPAIAIIEFPRYLKRASDHVNFCTILGAMQTCLMLIRNKSKTIDWYFDAIKVYLEDLPLPDEADDPEAASDRIVNTYKAIIVFLEPLVQEAIDINSKQEEGSLLGNRLLSFFIFLCGKPFCCLNKYISEEITYKEIADNIVTQALYLTEDILYFLDTVSKRQRESTHVKTLRKYIKTDIESSFCSTILDWSQNISNMAYANFYFYVITQENYWINVPQIYNSYYILETCAYFFKILLSEDYSISTGLNFMENVIKRISLRSLNSEVLSLEIYTELFQPITKVMIYSNSDEQRKKAVRVFQNYIEIFNMEARYTIILYLYENIEHSGLLSFITGIFKSSIIECLDSTPRNPQFLGKNMELLLKKICNLPHGSSSDVVEISDEIITALNLLRFLFIRDKNNETGIWNMTHILKTNYLNPLREGIDLCRAHWRVKKKDLEQQKKDFAKNQDYSRLMKAHMEVTLTVGFRRLWTSRALLADEFKNDNRKAEPQQSTHEENDEEYEKNIKLKILGASLKFVPDMGWSKQAISAGAESIGYPSVIHGLFPKGSAALVEYFYSMCNRELNEILEKETNSSSSQKTPEQQVLDAVEIRLRMVVPYKKTWPQAIAIMSLPPNVPTALANLLTLVDDICYYAGDRSVDINWYARRMILATIYKATELYMLQDTSEDHKETWLFLERRLKDILQIQTMLSNSVKPDEALNRVTETASAVFITVD
;
A
#
# COMPACT_ATOMS: atom_id res chain seq x y z
N MET A 1 -4.77 64.84 -31.61
CA MET A 1 -4.49 64.15 -32.89
C MET A 1 -4.49 62.63 -32.73
N THR A 2 -3.87 62.07 -31.69
CA THR A 2 -3.86 60.62 -31.36
C THR A 2 -5.25 59.96 -31.31
N GLY A 3 -6.24 60.57 -30.63
CA GLY A 3 -7.59 59.98 -30.55
C GLY A 3 -8.35 59.87 -31.89
N ALA A 4 -8.13 60.80 -32.82
CA ALA A 4 -8.74 60.77 -34.15
C ALA A 4 -8.10 59.69 -35.05
N PHE A 5 -6.79 59.50 -34.91
CA PHE A 5 -6.03 58.44 -35.58
C PHE A 5 -6.49 57.05 -35.10
N ILE A 6 -6.57 56.85 -33.78
CA ILE A 6 -7.07 55.59 -33.19
C ILE A 6 -8.49 55.29 -33.68
N SER A 7 -9.41 56.27 -33.63
CA SER A 7 -10.79 56.07 -34.12
C SER A 7 -10.85 55.69 -35.61
N ARG A 8 -9.96 56.25 -36.45
CA ARG A 8 -9.85 55.90 -37.87
C ARG A 8 -9.39 54.45 -38.04
N VAL A 9 -8.34 54.03 -37.33
CA VAL A 9 -7.80 52.67 -37.39
C VAL A 9 -8.83 51.64 -36.87
N THR A 10 -9.46 51.89 -35.71
CA THR A 10 -10.50 51.00 -35.15
C THR A 10 -11.72 50.86 -36.07
N LYS A 11 -12.14 51.94 -36.76
CA LYS A 11 -13.22 51.88 -37.76
C LYS A 11 -12.85 51.03 -38.97
N LEU A 12 -11.59 51.04 -39.39
CA LEU A 12 -11.10 50.21 -40.51
C LEU A 12 -11.01 48.73 -40.10
N LEU A 13 -10.56 48.46 -38.87
CA LEU A 13 -10.55 47.12 -38.27
C LEU A 13 -11.97 46.53 -38.19
N ASN A 14 -12.95 47.29 -37.69
CA ASN A 14 -14.35 46.86 -37.61
C ASN A 14 -14.99 46.60 -38.98
N LYS A 15 -14.46 47.19 -40.05
CA LYS A 15 -14.91 46.98 -41.45
C LYS A 15 -14.11 45.89 -42.17
N CYS A 16 -13.17 45.22 -41.50
CA CYS A 16 -12.28 44.20 -42.08
C CYS A 16 -11.44 44.70 -43.28
N LYS A 17 -11.08 45.99 -43.30
CA LYS A 17 -10.30 46.60 -44.40
C LYS A 17 -8.80 46.58 -44.09
N THR A 18 -8.18 45.41 -44.20
CA THR A 18 -6.79 45.16 -43.79
C THR A 18 -5.77 46.04 -44.51
N ALA A 19 -5.84 46.15 -45.84
CA ALA A 19 -4.89 46.94 -46.63
C ALA A 19 -4.94 48.44 -46.31
N GLU A 20 -6.15 48.99 -46.11
CA GLU A 20 -6.35 50.39 -45.76
C GLU A 20 -5.89 50.68 -44.31
N ALA A 21 -6.08 49.73 -43.40
CA ALA A 21 -5.59 49.84 -42.02
C ALA A 21 -4.06 49.85 -41.96
N ILE A 22 -3.40 48.92 -42.68
CA ILE A 22 -1.94 48.87 -42.76
C ILE A 22 -1.39 50.13 -43.42
N GLN A 23 -2.03 50.63 -44.49
CA GLN A 23 -1.61 51.86 -45.15
C GLN A 23 -1.69 53.08 -44.21
N ALA A 24 -2.76 53.18 -43.41
CA ALA A 24 -2.90 54.25 -42.43
C ALA A 24 -1.84 54.20 -41.31
N LEU A 25 -1.37 52.99 -40.94
CA LEU A 25 -0.28 52.81 -39.97
C LEU A 25 1.10 53.14 -40.59
N LYS A 26 1.30 52.85 -41.88
CA LYS A 26 2.54 53.20 -42.62
C LYS A 26 2.73 54.69 -42.82
N GLU A 27 1.64 55.44 -42.99
CA GLU A 27 1.67 56.88 -43.28
C GLU A 27 2.22 57.72 -42.11
N ASP A 28 2.10 57.24 -40.86
CA ASP A 28 2.48 58.01 -39.66
C ASP A 28 3.09 57.09 -38.58
N HIS A 29 4.37 56.76 -38.76
CA HIS A 29 5.13 55.81 -37.93
C HIS A 29 5.22 56.27 -36.46
N LEU A 30 5.53 57.55 -36.23
CA LEU A 30 5.64 58.13 -34.88
C LEU A 30 4.29 58.11 -34.12
N MET A 31 3.17 58.32 -34.82
CA MET A 31 1.84 58.24 -34.21
C MET A 31 1.41 56.79 -33.94
N THR A 32 1.90 55.84 -34.74
CA THR A 32 1.67 54.41 -34.54
C THR A 32 2.37 53.90 -33.29
N GLU A 33 3.64 54.26 -33.06
CA GLU A 33 4.37 53.88 -31.84
C GLU A 33 3.76 54.49 -30.57
N ASN A 34 3.43 55.78 -30.61
CA ASN A 34 2.79 56.46 -29.47
C ASN A 34 1.38 55.94 -29.15
N SER A 35 0.71 55.30 -30.12
CA SER A 35 -0.65 54.78 -29.97
C SER A 35 -0.70 53.25 -29.84
N LEU A 36 0.45 52.58 -29.78
CA LEU A 36 0.57 51.12 -29.85
C LEU A 36 -0.30 50.42 -28.80
N CYS A 37 -0.28 50.87 -27.54
CA CYS A 37 -1.12 50.32 -26.47
C CYS A 37 -2.62 50.38 -26.82
N SER A 38 -3.08 51.48 -27.42
CA SER A 38 -4.50 51.68 -27.79
C SER A 38 -4.91 50.91 -29.04
N ILE A 39 -3.96 50.64 -29.94
CA ILE A 39 -4.21 49.83 -31.14
C ILE A 39 -4.24 48.35 -30.75
N VAL A 40 -3.30 47.90 -29.92
CA VAL A 40 -3.26 46.52 -29.41
C VAL A 40 -4.49 46.21 -28.56
N SER A 41 -4.98 47.15 -27.74
CA SER A 41 -6.22 46.96 -26.96
C SER A 41 -7.47 46.80 -27.83
N ALA A 42 -7.47 47.33 -29.06
CA ALA A 42 -8.55 47.15 -30.02
C ALA A 42 -8.42 45.84 -30.83
N ILE A 43 -7.21 45.28 -30.94
CA ILE A 43 -6.91 44.07 -31.72
C ILE A 43 -7.07 42.82 -30.86
N VAL A 44 -6.44 42.78 -29.68
CA VAL A 44 -6.33 41.58 -28.83
C VAL A 44 -7.69 40.94 -28.48
N PRO A 45 -8.76 41.69 -28.13
CA PRO A 45 -10.05 41.08 -27.82
C PRO A 45 -10.69 40.32 -29.00
N ASN A 46 -10.29 40.64 -30.23
CA ASN A 46 -10.80 40.01 -31.45
C ASN A 46 -9.96 38.79 -31.88
N LEU A 47 -8.83 38.53 -31.22
CA LEU A 47 -7.97 37.37 -31.45
C LEU A 47 -8.36 36.22 -30.50
N THR A 48 -9.56 35.69 -30.66
CA THR A 48 -10.13 34.66 -29.78
C THR A 48 -10.72 33.51 -30.59
N SER A 49 -10.89 32.34 -29.97
CA SER A 49 -11.47 31.15 -30.59
C SER A 49 -12.89 31.40 -31.14
N PRO A 50 -13.81 32.08 -30.44
CA PRO A 50 -15.14 32.40 -30.99
C PRO A 50 -15.07 33.27 -32.24
N MET A 51 -14.12 34.22 -32.31
CA MET A 51 -13.93 35.06 -33.49
C MET A 51 -13.34 34.28 -34.66
N LEU A 52 -12.41 33.35 -34.39
CA LEU A 52 -11.87 32.46 -35.41
C LEU A 52 -12.96 31.56 -36.02
N GLN A 53 -13.88 31.05 -35.20
CA GLN A 53 -14.96 30.17 -35.64
C GLN A 53 -16.09 30.92 -36.35
N HIS A 54 -16.54 32.06 -35.82
CA HIS A 54 -17.73 32.74 -36.32
C HIS A 54 -17.40 33.88 -37.28
N HIS A 55 -16.30 34.61 -37.11
CA HIS A 55 -15.96 35.84 -37.84
C HIS A 55 -14.49 35.88 -38.31
N LYS A 56 -14.07 34.83 -39.02
CA LYS A 56 -12.68 34.62 -39.49
C LYS A 56 -12.06 35.83 -40.22
N ALA A 57 -12.82 36.55 -41.04
CA ALA A 57 -12.30 37.73 -41.77
C ALA A 57 -11.83 38.86 -40.83
N MET A 58 -12.50 39.04 -39.69
CA MET A 58 -12.12 40.02 -38.68
C MET A 58 -10.88 39.54 -37.92
N PHE A 59 -10.83 38.25 -37.59
CA PHE A 59 -9.65 37.62 -36.99
C PHE A 59 -8.41 37.79 -37.87
N ASP A 60 -8.50 37.42 -39.15
CA ASP A 60 -7.39 37.53 -40.11
C ASP A 60 -6.95 39.00 -40.31
N CYS A 61 -7.90 39.94 -40.31
CA CYS A 61 -7.60 41.36 -40.37
C CYS A 61 -6.80 41.83 -39.15
N CYS A 62 -7.25 41.47 -37.94
CA CYS A 62 -6.58 41.79 -36.68
C CYS A 62 -5.19 41.15 -36.58
N LEU A 63 -5.05 39.90 -37.03
CA LEU A 63 -3.77 39.17 -37.05
C LEU A 63 -2.77 39.84 -37.98
N ASN A 64 -3.17 40.16 -39.22
CA ASN A 64 -2.30 40.82 -40.19
C ASN A 64 -1.83 42.21 -39.73
N VAL A 65 -2.72 42.96 -39.07
CA VAL A 65 -2.34 44.26 -38.48
C VAL A 65 -1.38 44.07 -37.31
N LEU A 66 -1.58 43.04 -36.48
CA LEU A 66 -0.65 42.70 -35.40
C LEU A 66 0.75 42.34 -35.95
N THR A 67 0.82 41.48 -36.97
CA THR A 67 2.09 41.13 -37.64
C THR A 67 2.80 42.37 -38.19
N PHE A 68 2.05 43.28 -38.83
CA PHE A 68 2.60 44.53 -39.32
C PHE A 68 3.18 45.40 -38.19
N LEU A 69 2.49 45.52 -37.05
CA LEU A 69 3.00 46.28 -35.90
C LEU A 69 4.29 45.67 -35.35
N ILE A 70 4.39 44.35 -35.29
CA ILE A 70 5.59 43.65 -34.79
C ILE A 70 6.80 43.91 -35.69
N GLU A 71 6.62 43.90 -37.01
CA GLU A 71 7.70 44.11 -37.98
C GLU A 71 8.21 45.56 -38.03
N ASN A 72 7.38 46.54 -37.63
CA ASN A 72 7.65 47.96 -37.88
C ASN A 72 7.82 48.81 -36.61
N CYS A 73 7.46 48.33 -35.42
CA CYS A 73 7.56 49.11 -34.18
C CYS A 73 8.88 48.88 -33.44
N GLU A 74 9.32 49.87 -32.65
CA GLU A 74 10.48 49.73 -31.79
C GLU A 74 10.30 48.57 -30.78
N PRO A 75 11.22 47.59 -30.73
CA PRO A 75 11.07 46.40 -29.90
C PRO A 75 11.00 46.73 -28.40
N ALA A 76 11.56 47.86 -27.95
CA ALA A 76 11.50 48.31 -26.56
C ALA A 76 10.06 48.51 -26.04
N ILE A 77 9.16 49.03 -26.88
CA ILE A 77 7.75 49.28 -26.52
C ILE A 77 6.98 47.96 -26.52
N ALA A 78 7.22 47.12 -27.52
CA ALA A 78 6.61 45.80 -27.66
C ALA A 78 6.91 44.88 -26.47
N ILE A 79 8.13 44.94 -25.93
CA ILE A 79 8.59 44.17 -24.76
C ILE A 79 7.73 44.42 -23.51
N ILE A 80 7.18 45.62 -23.34
CA ILE A 80 6.41 45.97 -22.14
C ILE A 80 4.93 45.70 -22.36
N GLU A 81 4.40 45.98 -23.55
CA GLU A 81 2.97 45.90 -23.82
C GLU A 81 2.48 44.46 -23.98
N PHE A 82 3.17 43.61 -24.76
CA PHE A 82 2.69 42.25 -25.02
C PHE A 82 2.58 41.35 -23.77
N PRO A 83 3.56 41.35 -22.83
CA PRO A 83 3.42 40.63 -21.55
C PRO A 83 2.18 41.01 -20.75
N ARG A 84 1.74 42.29 -20.79
CA ARG A 84 0.52 42.72 -20.07
C ARG A 84 -0.75 42.09 -20.64
N TYR A 85 -0.81 41.91 -21.96
CA TYR A 85 -1.94 41.27 -22.62
C TYR A 85 -1.91 39.75 -22.45
N LEU A 86 -0.72 39.13 -22.47
CA LEU A 86 -0.58 37.69 -22.22
C LEU A 86 -1.13 37.29 -20.84
N LYS A 87 -0.81 38.08 -19.80
CA LYS A 87 -1.35 37.89 -18.44
C LYS A 87 -2.88 37.87 -18.37
N ARG A 88 -3.56 38.46 -19.35
CA ARG A 88 -5.04 38.60 -19.41
C ARG A 88 -5.65 37.84 -20.58
N ALA A 89 -4.91 36.91 -21.19
CA ALA A 89 -5.39 36.18 -22.35
C ALA A 89 -6.66 35.39 -22.01
N SER A 90 -7.73 35.59 -22.77
CA SER A 90 -9.05 35.04 -22.48
C SER A 90 -9.13 33.54 -22.77
N ASP A 91 -8.53 33.09 -23.88
CA ASP A 91 -8.54 31.70 -24.32
C ASP A 91 -7.19 31.24 -24.90
N HIS A 92 -7.09 29.96 -25.24
CA HIS A 92 -5.84 29.36 -25.73
C HIS A 92 -5.36 29.93 -27.07
N VAL A 93 -6.29 30.31 -27.97
CA VAL A 93 -5.94 30.93 -29.27
C VAL A 93 -5.37 32.33 -29.03
N ASN A 94 -5.99 33.10 -28.15
CA ASN A 94 -5.52 34.41 -27.73
C ASN A 94 -4.11 34.32 -27.13
N PHE A 95 -3.89 33.36 -26.23
CA PHE A 95 -2.59 33.09 -25.64
C PHE A 95 -1.54 32.77 -26.70
N CYS A 96 -1.81 31.83 -27.63
CA CYS A 96 -0.87 31.45 -28.68
C CYS A 96 -0.53 32.59 -29.63
N THR A 97 -1.51 33.41 -30.01
CA THR A 97 -1.27 34.55 -30.91
C THR A 97 -0.37 35.60 -30.28
N ILE A 98 -0.60 35.93 -29.00
CA ILE A 98 0.25 36.87 -28.26
C ILE A 98 1.63 36.26 -28.00
N LEU A 99 1.72 34.96 -27.68
CA LEU A 99 2.99 34.28 -27.47
C LEU A 99 3.85 34.24 -28.74
N GLY A 100 3.25 34.01 -29.91
CA GLY A 100 3.94 34.08 -31.20
C GLY A 100 4.40 35.51 -31.55
N ALA A 101 3.59 36.51 -31.22
CA ALA A 101 3.98 37.92 -31.34
C ALA A 101 5.18 38.25 -30.44
N MET A 102 5.14 37.77 -29.19
CA MET A 102 6.23 37.89 -28.23
C MET A 102 7.52 37.22 -28.73
N GLN A 103 7.43 36.04 -29.32
CA GLN A 103 8.57 35.32 -29.89
C GLN A 103 9.24 36.13 -31.00
N THR A 104 8.44 36.64 -31.94
CA THR A 104 8.93 37.43 -33.07
C THR A 104 9.64 38.71 -32.60
N CYS A 105 9.04 39.43 -31.63
CA CYS A 105 9.66 40.58 -30.99
C CYS A 105 10.98 40.23 -30.28
N LEU A 106 11.01 39.10 -29.57
CA LEU A 106 12.22 38.66 -28.89
C LEU A 106 13.36 38.41 -29.87
N MET A 107 13.11 37.72 -30.98
CA MET A 107 14.15 37.39 -31.97
C MET A 107 14.80 38.62 -32.61
N LEU A 108 14.12 39.77 -32.64
CA LEU A 108 14.68 41.04 -33.14
C LEU A 108 15.68 41.71 -32.17
N ILE A 109 15.71 41.31 -30.89
CA ILE A 109 16.52 41.94 -29.84
C ILE A 109 17.91 41.28 -29.76
N ARG A 110 18.96 42.10 -29.67
CA ARG A 110 20.35 41.63 -29.55
C ARG A 110 20.73 41.10 -28.15
N ASN A 111 20.25 41.73 -27.07
CA ASN A 111 20.53 41.29 -25.70
C ASN A 111 19.24 40.91 -24.99
N LYS A 112 18.90 39.63 -25.05
CA LYS A 112 17.65 39.07 -24.53
C LYS A 112 17.68 38.78 -23.04
N SER A 113 18.88 38.72 -22.46
CA SER A 113 19.08 38.18 -21.12
C SER A 113 18.28 38.93 -20.05
N LYS A 114 18.24 40.28 -20.08
CA LYS A 114 17.49 41.10 -19.12
C LYS A 114 15.99 41.24 -19.44
N THR A 115 15.60 41.11 -20.71
CA THR A 115 14.22 41.36 -21.15
C THR A 115 13.34 40.14 -21.03
N ILE A 116 13.92 38.94 -21.12
CA ILE A 116 13.19 37.66 -21.05
C ILE A 116 12.45 37.47 -19.73
N ASP A 117 12.93 38.06 -18.64
CA ASP A 117 12.31 37.96 -17.31
C ASP A 117 10.87 38.48 -17.31
N TRP A 118 10.58 39.56 -18.03
CA TRP A 118 9.22 40.11 -18.13
C TRP A 118 8.28 39.18 -18.89
N TYR A 119 8.82 38.43 -19.86
CA TYR A 119 8.06 37.44 -20.62
C TYR A 119 7.77 36.21 -19.75
N PHE A 120 8.78 35.71 -19.05
CA PHE A 120 8.63 34.59 -18.11
C PHE A 120 7.69 34.93 -16.96
N ASP A 121 7.75 36.14 -16.41
CA ASP A 121 6.80 36.60 -15.40
C ASP A 121 5.36 36.64 -15.93
N ALA A 122 5.16 37.07 -17.19
CA ALA A 122 3.84 37.02 -17.80
C ALA A 122 3.31 35.62 -18.05
N ILE A 123 4.16 34.71 -18.53
CA ILE A 123 3.78 33.30 -18.69
C ILE A 123 3.49 32.67 -17.33
N LYS A 124 4.32 32.95 -16.31
CA LYS A 124 4.13 32.47 -14.94
C LYS A 124 2.78 32.89 -14.37
N VAL A 125 2.45 34.18 -14.42
CA VAL A 125 1.15 34.69 -13.94
C VAL A 125 0.00 34.02 -14.68
N TYR A 126 0.10 33.86 -16.01
CA TYR A 126 -0.93 33.16 -16.78
C TYR A 126 -1.09 31.70 -16.36
N LEU A 127 0.02 30.97 -16.13
CA LEU A 127 0.00 29.58 -15.69
C LEU A 127 -0.58 29.41 -14.28
N GLU A 128 -0.33 30.37 -13.39
CA GLU A 128 -0.89 30.38 -12.03
C GLU A 128 -2.41 30.66 -12.03
N ASP A 129 -2.91 31.39 -13.03
CA ASP A 129 -4.35 31.69 -13.22
C ASP A 129 -5.12 30.57 -13.94
N LEU A 130 -4.45 29.52 -14.45
CA LEU A 130 -5.13 28.40 -15.11
C LEU A 130 -5.93 27.56 -14.11
N PRO A 131 -7.18 27.19 -14.41
CA PRO A 131 -7.99 26.36 -13.51
C PRO A 131 -7.38 24.97 -13.39
N LEU A 132 -7.20 24.50 -12.16
CA LEU A 132 -6.79 23.12 -11.90
C LEU A 132 -7.97 22.17 -12.19
N PRO A 133 -7.71 20.93 -12.64
CA PRO A 133 -8.80 19.97 -12.93
C PRO A 133 -9.72 19.67 -11.72
N ASP A 134 -9.22 19.78 -10.48
CA ASP A 134 -10.03 19.64 -9.26
C ASP A 134 -10.98 20.83 -9.00
N GLU A 135 -10.69 22.00 -9.57
CA GLU A 135 -11.41 23.26 -9.33
C GLU A 135 -12.35 23.63 -10.50
N ALA A 136 -12.17 22.98 -11.66
CA ALA A 136 -12.92 23.26 -12.87
C ALA A 136 -14.24 22.47 -12.91
N ASP A 137 -15.27 23.09 -13.51
CA ASP A 137 -16.55 22.42 -13.79
C ASP A 137 -16.37 21.23 -14.76
N ASP A 138 -15.39 21.31 -15.65
CA ASP A 138 -14.99 20.27 -16.61
C ASP A 138 -13.49 19.95 -16.47
N PRO A 139 -13.13 18.87 -15.74
CA PRO A 139 -11.73 18.47 -15.51
C PRO A 139 -10.97 18.07 -16.78
N GLU A 140 -11.65 17.50 -17.78
CA GLU A 140 -11.01 17.06 -19.04
C GLU A 140 -10.62 18.28 -19.87
N ALA A 141 -11.56 19.23 -20.04
CA ALA A 141 -11.29 20.48 -20.76
C ALA A 141 -10.20 21.32 -20.07
N ALA A 142 -10.15 21.34 -18.73
CA ALA A 142 -9.09 22.00 -17.98
C ALA A 142 -7.72 21.33 -18.22
N SER A 143 -7.67 20.00 -18.22
CA SER A 143 -6.45 19.23 -18.50
C SER A 143 -5.93 19.49 -19.91
N ASP A 144 -6.81 19.45 -20.92
CA ASP A 144 -6.46 19.74 -22.32
C ASP A 144 -5.95 21.17 -22.49
N ARG A 145 -6.58 22.13 -21.82
CA ARG A 145 -6.13 23.53 -21.84
C ARG A 145 -4.72 23.67 -21.30
N ILE A 146 -4.40 23.00 -20.18
CA ILE A 146 -3.04 23.02 -19.61
C ILE A 146 -2.07 22.35 -20.59
N VAL A 147 -2.36 21.14 -21.07
CA VAL A 147 -1.51 20.40 -22.02
C VAL A 147 -1.18 21.23 -23.26
N ASN A 148 -2.18 21.82 -23.89
CA ASN A 148 -2.00 22.64 -25.10
C ASN A 148 -1.19 23.91 -24.81
N THR A 149 -1.40 24.54 -23.64
CA THR A 149 -0.62 25.71 -23.22
C THR A 149 0.86 25.36 -23.03
N TYR A 150 1.17 24.22 -22.41
CA TYR A 150 2.54 23.75 -22.26
C TYR A 150 3.21 23.45 -23.60
N LYS A 151 2.50 22.81 -24.55
CA LYS A 151 2.99 22.60 -25.92
C LYS A 151 3.36 23.92 -26.60
N ALA A 152 2.50 24.95 -26.47
CA ALA A 152 2.78 26.27 -27.03
C ALA A 152 3.99 26.95 -26.38
N ILE A 153 4.16 26.82 -25.07
CA ILE A 153 5.33 27.36 -24.34
C ILE A 153 6.62 26.67 -24.78
N ILE A 154 6.61 25.34 -24.95
CA ILE A 154 7.80 24.60 -25.40
C ILE A 154 8.24 25.06 -26.80
N VAL A 155 7.32 25.18 -27.75
CA VAL A 155 7.59 25.71 -29.10
C VAL A 155 8.10 27.15 -29.03
N PHE A 156 7.59 27.95 -28.09
CA PHE A 156 8.08 29.31 -27.85
C PHE A 156 9.55 29.34 -27.41
N LEU A 157 9.96 28.41 -26.52
CA LEU A 157 11.30 28.36 -25.93
C LEU A 157 12.36 27.78 -26.87
N GLU A 158 12.01 26.88 -27.78
CA GLU A 158 12.95 26.16 -28.65
C GLU A 158 13.97 27.06 -29.39
N PRO A 159 13.59 28.14 -30.10
CA PRO A 159 14.58 29.02 -30.75
C PRO A 159 15.47 29.79 -29.76
N LEU A 160 14.97 30.07 -28.55
CA LEU A 160 15.75 30.73 -27.50
C LEU A 160 16.81 29.80 -26.92
N VAL A 161 16.50 28.50 -26.84
CA VAL A 161 17.47 27.47 -26.45
C VAL A 161 18.58 27.36 -27.50
N GLN A 162 18.22 27.30 -28.79
CA GLN A 162 19.21 27.25 -29.88
C GLN A 162 20.15 28.46 -29.85
N GLU A 163 19.61 29.67 -29.63
CA GLU A 163 20.44 30.86 -29.48
C GLU A 163 21.36 30.79 -28.24
N ALA A 164 20.86 30.27 -27.11
CA ALA A 164 21.68 30.12 -25.91
C ALA A 164 22.84 29.12 -26.13
N ILE A 165 22.61 28.03 -26.86
CA ILE A 165 23.65 27.06 -27.25
C ILE A 165 24.70 27.73 -28.14
N ASP A 166 24.27 28.50 -29.14
CA ASP A 166 25.16 29.23 -30.04
C ASP A 166 26.03 30.26 -29.29
N ILE A 167 25.49 30.90 -28.25
CA ILE A 167 26.23 31.83 -27.40
C ILE A 167 27.24 31.08 -26.52
N ASN A 168 26.82 29.97 -25.89
CA ASN A 168 27.69 29.12 -25.07
C ASN A 168 28.89 28.59 -25.86
N SER A 169 28.72 28.25 -27.14
CA SER A 169 29.83 27.80 -28.00
C SER A 169 30.90 28.87 -28.26
N LYS A 170 30.60 30.15 -27.99
CA LYS A 170 31.46 31.31 -28.32
C LYS A 170 32.05 32.01 -27.09
N GLN A 171 31.60 31.72 -25.87
CA GLN A 171 32.03 32.37 -24.63
C GLN A 171 32.52 31.34 -23.62
N GLU A 172 33.67 31.59 -22.96
CA GLU A 172 34.21 30.71 -21.90
C GLU A 172 33.41 30.79 -20.59
N GLU A 173 32.72 31.90 -20.34
CA GLU A 173 31.80 32.08 -19.21
C GLU A 173 30.36 31.84 -19.71
N GLY A 174 29.71 30.78 -19.24
CA GLY A 174 28.39 30.33 -19.72
C GLY A 174 27.31 31.42 -19.82
N SER A 175 26.33 31.22 -20.71
CA SER A 175 25.35 32.25 -21.03
C SER A 175 24.36 32.54 -19.89
N LEU A 176 24.25 33.81 -19.52
CA LEU A 176 23.22 34.29 -18.58
C LEU A 176 21.79 33.94 -19.06
N LEU A 177 21.61 33.85 -20.39
CA LEU A 177 20.35 33.43 -21.02
C LEU A 177 20.06 31.95 -20.75
N GLY A 178 21.05 31.06 -20.90
CA GLY A 178 20.90 29.64 -20.60
C GLY A 178 20.51 29.38 -19.15
N ASN A 179 21.14 30.09 -18.21
CA ASN A 179 20.78 29.98 -16.78
C ASN A 179 19.33 30.39 -16.48
N ARG A 180 18.84 31.45 -17.14
CA ARG A 180 17.44 31.90 -17.01
C ARG A 180 16.46 30.91 -17.62
N LEU A 181 16.78 30.39 -18.81
CA LEU A 181 15.99 29.36 -19.48
C LEU A 181 15.91 28.08 -18.64
N LEU A 182 17.04 27.61 -18.11
CA LEU A 182 17.11 26.43 -17.25
C LEU A 182 16.27 26.61 -15.98
N SER A 183 16.37 27.78 -15.34
CA SER A 183 15.51 28.14 -14.20
C SER A 183 14.02 28.10 -14.57
N PHE A 184 13.67 28.57 -15.76
CA PHE A 184 12.29 28.56 -16.25
C PHE A 184 11.79 27.13 -16.57
N PHE A 185 12.62 26.25 -17.16
CA PHE A 185 12.27 24.84 -17.37
C PHE A 185 12.02 24.10 -16.06
N ILE A 186 12.82 24.36 -15.02
CA ILE A 186 12.57 23.82 -13.68
C ILE A 186 11.24 24.35 -13.15
N PHE A 187 10.95 25.65 -13.30
CA PHE A 187 9.66 26.23 -12.90
C PHE A 187 8.46 25.55 -13.56
N LEU A 188 8.53 25.24 -14.86
CA LEU A 188 7.46 24.56 -15.61
C LEU A 188 7.13 23.17 -15.04
N CYS A 189 8.05 22.51 -14.33
CA CYS A 189 7.78 21.23 -13.68
C CYS A 189 6.89 21.36 -12.42
N GLY A 190 6.59 22.58 -11.97
CA GLY A 190 5.71 22.88 -10.84
C GLY A 190 4.22 22.84 -11.19
N LYS A 191 3.41 23.57 -10.41
CA LYS A 191 1.98 23.74 -10.71
C LYS A 191 1.81 24.65 -11.94
N PRO A 192 0.85 24.38 -12.83
CA PRO A 192 -0.17 23.32 -12.76
C PRO A 192 0.27 21.94 -13.30
N PHE A 193 1.44 21.82 -13.95
CA PHE A 193 1.86 20.59 -14.64
C PHE A 193 1.95 19.36 -13.73
N CYS A 194 2.50 19.50 -12.52
CA CYS A 194 2.67 18.39 -11.59
C CYS A 194 1.33 17.78 -11.12
N CYS A 195 0.22 18.50 -11.22
CA CYS A 195 -1.10 18.01 -10.87
C CYS A 195 -1.70 17.09 -11.95
N LEU A 196 -1.26 17.22 -13.20
CA LEU A 196 -1.85 16.52 -14.35
C LEU A 196 -1.73 14.99 -14.28
N ASN A 197 -0.68 14.49 -13.62
CA ASN A 197 -0.43 13.05 -13.47
C ASN A 197 -1.60 12.30 -12.78
N LYS A 198 -2.44 13.01 -12.01
CA LYS A 198 -3.62 12.43 -11.35
C LYS A 198 -4.82 12.24 -12.30
N TYR A 199 -4.90 12.98 -13.41
CA TYR A 199 -6.12 13.09 -14.24
C TYR A 199 -5.95 12.54 -15.64
N ILE A 200 -4.73 12.59 -16.19
CA ILE A 200 -4.50 12.19 -17.57
C ILE A 200 -4.54 10.66 -17.69
N SER A 201 -5.50 10.16 -18.45
CA SER A 201 -5.60 8.74 -18.81
C SER A 201 -4.54 8.33 -19.85
N GLU A 202 -4.07 9.29 -20.67
CA GLU A 202 -3.03 9.10 -21.68
C GLU A 202 -1.63 9.41 -21.11
N GLU A 203 -1.02 8.41 -20.45
CA GLU A 203 0.33 8.50 -19.87
C GLU A 203 1.41 8.99 -20.87
N ILE A 204 1.16 8.82 -22.18
CA ILE A 204 2.07 9.15 -23.27
C ILE A 204 2.25 10.67 -23.41
N THR A 205 1.14 11.42 -23.52
CA THR A 205 1.17 12.87 -23.81
C THR A 205 1.84 13.66 -22.69
N TYR A 206 1.63 13.25 -21.44
CA TYR A 206 2.29 13.84 -20.28
C TYR A 206 3.79 13.55 -20.27
N LYS A 207 4.19 12.30 -20.56
CA LYS A 207 5.60 11.89 -20.64
C LYS A 207 6.34 12.63 -21.76
N GLU A 208 5.72 12.84 -22.92
CA GLU A 208 6.31 13.61 -24.03
C GLU A 208 6.63 15.06 -23.65
N ILE A 209 5.73 15.73 -22.93
CA ILE A 209 5.95 17.11 -22.49
C ILE A 209 7.10 17.17 -21.48
N ALA A 210 7.11 16.27 -20.49
CA ALA A 210 8.19 16.18 -19.52
C ALA A 210 9.54 15.88 -20.20
N ASP A 211 9.55 14.96 -21.17
CA ASP A 211 10.74 14.57 -21.92
C ASP A 211 11.32 15.75 -22.72
N ASN A 212 10.46 16.54 -23.37
CA ASN A 212 10.88 17.73 -24.09
C ASN A 212 11.45 18.80 -23.14
N ILE A 213 10.81 19.06 -21.99
CA ILE A 213 11.30 20.00 -20.97
C ILE A 213 12.70 19.59 -20.49
N VAL A 214 12.90 18.32 -20.12
CA VAL A 214 14.19 17.84 -19.61
C VAL A 214 15.26 17.82 -20.71
N THR A 215 14.91 17.42 -21.93
CA THR A 215 15.84 17.42 -23.08
C THR A 215 16.33 18.82 -23.41
N GLN A 216 15.43 19.81 -23.44
CA GLN A 216 15.80 21.21 -23.67
C GLN A 216 16.67 21.77 -22.51
N ALA A 217 16.36 21.39 -21.26
CA ALA A 217 17.18 21.74 -20.11
C ALA A 217 18.60 21.14 -20.20
N LEU A 218 18.72 19.89 -20.66
CA LEU A 218 20.01 19.21 -20.87
C LEU A 218 20.87 19.91 -21.93
N TYR A 219 20.29 20.47 -22.99
CA TYR A 219 21.08 21.21 -23.97
C TYR A 219 21.68 22.52 -23.42
N LEU A 220 21.14 23.04 -22.31
CA LEU A 220 21.60 24.29 -21.70
C LEU A 220 22.70 24.11 -20.65
N THR A 221 22.82 22.92 -20.07
CA THR A 221 23.79 22.64 -19.00
C THR A 221 24.56 21.35 -19.28
N GLU A 222 25.88 21.39 -19.06
CA GLU A 222 26.71 20.19 -19.08
C GLU A 222 26.45 19.29 -17.85
N ASP A 223 25.94 19.89 -16.76
CA ASP A 223 25.64 19.20 -15.52
C ASP A 223 24.19 19.45 -15.10
N ILE A 224 23.34 18.45 -15.33
CA ILE A 224 21.91 18.49 -14.98
C ILE A 224 21.65 18.39 -13.47
N LEU A 225 22.62 17.91 -12.69
CA LEU A 225 22.53 17.78 -11.23
C LEU A 225 23.12 18.99 -10.49
N TYR A 226 23.58 20.01 -11.22
CA TYR A 226 24.18 21.21 -10.63
C TYR A 226 23.29 21.87 -9.56
N PHE A 227 21.97 21.92 -9.78
CA PHE A 227 21.02 22.53 -8.84
C PHE A 227 20.40 21.55 -7.83
N LEU A 228 20.94 20.33 -7.69
CA LEU A 228 20.33 19.28 -6.88
C LEU A 228 20.26 19.71 -5.40
N ASP A 229 21.35 20.30 -4.88
CA ASP A 229 21.48 20.72 -3.48
C ASP A 229 20.73 22.02 -3.13
N THR A 230 20.09 22.66 -4.11
CA THR A 230 19.43 23.97 -3.92
C THR A 230 18.38 23.92 -2.80
N VAL A 231 17.55 22.87 -2.76
CA VAL A 231 16.49 22.75 -1.74
C VAL A 231 17.07 22.40 -0.36
N SER A 232 18.08 21.54 -0.32
CA SER A 232 18.83 21.21 0.90
C SER A 232 19.47 22.46 1.52
N LYS A 233 20.15 23.29 0.71
CA LYS A 233 20.72 24.59 1.14
C LYS A 233 19.65 25.52 1.73
N ARG A 234 18.51 25.71 1.06
CA ARG A 234 17.42 26.55 1.57
C ARG A 234 16.90 26.11 2.93
N GLN A 235 16.76 24.79 3.11
CA GLN A 235 16.21 24.23 4.34
C GLN A 235 17.21 24.35 5.50
N ARG A 236 18.51 24.15 5.22
CA ARG A 236 19.61 24.37 6.20
C ARG A 236 19.81 25.84 6.56
N GLU A 237 19.65 26.76 5.59
CA GLU A 237 19.72 28.20 5.82
C GLU A 237 18.55 28.73 6.66
N SER A 238 17.35 28.18 6.49
CA SER A 238 16.17 28.54 7.32
C SER A 238 16.39 28.21 8.81
N THR A 239 17.22 27.21 9.11
CA THR A 239 17.57 26.83 10.49
C THR A 239 18.72 27.64 11.10
N HIS A 240 19.56 28.32 10.30
CA HIS A 240 20.76 29.01 10.81
C HIS A 240 20.81 30.54 10.57
N VAL A 241 19.89 31.11 9.77
CA VAL A 241 20.02 32.50 9.28
C VAL A 241 18.77 33.35 9.54
N LYS A 242 18.25 33.34 10.77
CA LYS A 242 17.50 34.51 11.30
C LYS A 242 18.39 35.47 12.10
N THR A 243 19.58 35.03 12.53
CA THR A 243 20.45 35.83 13.42
C THR A 243 21.66 36.47 12.72
N LEU A 244 22.20 35.85 11.67
CA LEU A 244 23.46 36.28 11.03
C LEU A 244 23.32 37.16 9.77
N ARG A 245 22.15 37.20 9.12
CA ARG A 245 21.93 38.02 7.90
C ARG A 245 21.96 39.54 8.14
N LYS A 246 22.02 39.97 9.41
CA LYS A 246 22.17 41.39 9.78
C LYS A 246 23.63 41.87 9.80
N TYR A 247 24.61 40.96 9.78
CA TYR A 247 26.02 41.28 9.99
C TYR A 247 26.94 41.06 8.79
N ILE A 248 26.62 40.13 7.89
CA ILE A 248 27.47 39.80 6.74
C ILE A 248 26.87 40.43 5.48
N LYS A 249 27.06 41.74 5.34
CA LYS A 249 26.80 42.47 4.08
C LYS A 249 28.08 43.06 3.50
N THR A 250 29.23 42.52 3.90
CA THR A 250 30.54 43.00 3.48
C THR A 250 31.42 41.81 3.16
N ASP A 251 31.80 41.80 1.88
CA ASP A 251 32.97 41.18 1.28
C ASP A 251 32.95 39.67 0.99
N ILE A 252 33.13 39.42 -0.32
CA ILE A 252 33.49 38.18 -1.02
C ILE A 252 32.29 37.33 -1.48
N GLU A 253 31.64 37.77 -2.56
CA GLU A 253 30.91 36.84 -3.46
C GLU A 253 31.19 37.21 -4.92
N SER A 254 31.75 36.24 -5.66
CA SER A 254 32.05 36.33 -7.08
C SER A 254 30.79 36.55 -7.91
N SER A 255 30.89 37.49 -8.86
CA SER A 255 29.87 38.01 -9.79
C SER A 255 28.97 36.98 -10.52
N PHE A 256 29.33 35.70 -10.54
CA PHE A 256 28.57 34.64 -11.24
C PHE A 256 27.43 34.06 -10.38
N CYS A 257 27.60 34.01 -9.05
CA CYS A 257 26.63 33.39 -8.14
C CYS A 257 25.42 34.29 -7.84
N SER A 258 25.60 35.60 -7.76
CA SER A 258 24.55 36.50 -7.28
C SER A 258 23.33 36.57 -8.21
N THR A 259 23.52 36.43 -9.53
CA THR A 259 22.41 36.53 -10.50
C THR A 259 21.63 35.21 -10.68
N ILE A 260 22.29 34.07 -10.47
CA ILE A 260 21.66 32.73 -10.49
C ILE A 260 20.84 32.52 -9.21
N LEU A 261 21.34 33.02 -8.07
CA LEU A 261 20.65 32.92 -6.77
C LEU A 261 19.32 33.69 -6.74
N ASP A 262 19.21 34.86 -7.37
CA ASP A 262 17.98 35.69 -7.34
C ASP A 262 16.76 35.03 -7.99
N TRP A 263 16.91 34.36 -9.15
CA TRP A 263 15.81 33.65 -9.80
C TRP A 263 15.54 32.28 -9.17
N SER A 264 16.59 31.59 -8.71
CA SER A 264 16.42 30.32 -8.03
C SER A 264 15.45 30.47 -6.85
N GLN A 265 15.58 31.53 -6.04
CA GLN A 265 14.75 31.79 -4.86
C GLN A 265 13.24 31.89 -5.14
N ASN A 266 12.83 32.25 -6.36
CA ASN A 266 11.42 32.40 -6.74
C ASN A 266 10.76 31.12 -7.29
N ILE A 267 11.52 30.03 -7.40
CA ILE A 267 11.02 28.73 -7.87
C ILE A 267 10.61 27.88 -6.67
N SER A 268 9.41 27.30 -6.72
CA SER A 268 8.88 26.44 -5.66
C SER A 268 9.74 25.18 -5.48
N ASN A 269 9.91 24.73 -4.23
CA ASN A 269 10.64 23.49 -3.96
C ASN A 269 9.95 22.27 -4.59
N MET A 270 8.63 22.33 -4.81
CA MET A 270 7.84 21.33 -5.53
C MET A 270 8.27 21.21 -7.00
N ALA A 271 8.58 22.33 -7.66
CA ALA A 271 9.03 22.33 -9.05
C ALA A 271 10.40 21.65 -9.19
N TYR A 272 11.34 21.94 -8.28
CA TYR A 272 12.62 21.21 -8.21
C TYR A 272 12.43 19.71 -7.98
N ALA A 273 11.55 19.33 -7.05
CA ALA A 273 11.29 17.93 -6.74
C ALA A 273 10.73 17.16 -7.96
N ASN A 274 9.81 17.77 -8.71
CA ASN A 274 9.27 17.17 -9.93
C ASN A 274 10.29 17.11 -11.07
N PHE A 275 11.07 18.18 -11.26
CA PHE A 275 12.14 18.20 -12.27
C PHE A 275 13.15 17.06 -12.05
N TYR A 276 13.66 16.92 -10.82
CA TYR A 276 14.60 15.85 -10.50
C TYR A 276 13.97 14.46 -10.49
N PHE A 277 12.67 14.33 -10.23
CA PHE A 277 11.95 13.08 -10.45
C PHE A 277 12.04 12.66 -11.93
N TYR A 278 11.76 13.55 -12.90
CA TYR A 278 11.83 13.20 -14.32
C TYR A 278 13.26 12.87 -14.76
N VAL A 279 14.25 13.62 -14.27
CA VAL A 279 15.67 13.37 -14.57
C VAL A 279 16.12 12.02 -14.02
N ILE A 280 15.78 11.69 -12.77
CA ILE A 280 16.33 10.51 -12.07
C ILE A 280 15.62 9.22 -12.48
N THR A 281 14.32 9.27 -12.79
CA THR A 281 13.56 8.06 -13.12
C THR A 281 13.74 7.56 -14.54
N GLN A 282 14.20 8.39 -15.47
CA GLN A 282 14.47 7.97 -16.85
C GLN A 282 15.95 7.64 -17.05
N GLU A 283 16.27 6.41 -17.45
CA GLU A 283 17.65 5.94 -17.61
C GLU A 283 18.43 6.70 -18.70
N ASN A 284 17.76 7.18 -19.74
CA ASN A 284 18.39 7.84 -20.89
C ASN A 284 19.19 9.10 -20.50
N TYR A 285 18.72 9.87 -19.52
CA TYR A 285 19.38 11.11 -19.13
C TYR A 285 20.63 10.89 -18.26
N TRP A 286 20.76 9.72 -17.64
CA TRP A 286 21.91 9.41 -16.78
C TRP A 286 23.21 9.24 -17.55
N ILE A 287 23.14 9.00 -18.85
CA ILE A 287 24.31 8.92 -19.72
C ILE A 287 25.09 10.25 -19.70
N ASN A 288 24.38 11.37 -19.53
CA ASN A 288 24.97 12.71 -19.54
C ASN A 288 25.32 13.23 -18.14
N VAL A 289 25.03 12.47 -17.07
CA VAL A 289 25.32 12.88 -15.70
C VAL A 289 26.81 12.67 -15.39
N PRO A 290 27.52 13.68 -14.84
CA PRO A 290 28.90 13.52 -14.41
C PRO A 290 29.07 12.36 -13.42
N GLN A 291 30.03 11.47 -13.67
CA GLN A 291 30.29 10.29 -12.83
C GLN A 291 30.97 10.61 -11.48
N ILE A 292 31.00 11.89 -11.09
CA ILE A 292 31.60 12.39 -9.85
C ILE A 292 30.59 12.28 -8.68
N TYR A 293 29.29 12.23 -8.99
CA TYR A 293 28.25 12.17 -7.97
C TYR A 293 28.18 10.80 -7.28
N ASN A 294 28.39 10.82 -5.96
CA ASN A 294 28.21 9.64 -5.12
C ASN A 294 26.71 9.34 -4.93
N SER A 295 26.30 8.06 -5.04
CA SER A 295 24.93 7.63 -4.79
C SER A 295 24.39 8.01 -3.41
N TYR A 296 25.25 8.07 -2.38
CA TYR A 296 24.86 8.52 -1.05
C TYR A 296 24.55 10.01 -0.99
N TYR A 297 25.31 10.83 -1.72
CA TYR A 297 25.04 12.26 -1.84
C TYR A 297 23.70 12.49 -2.55
N ILE A 298 23.44 11.77 -3.64
CA ILE A 298 22.16 11.85 -4.37
C ILE A 298 21.00 11.48 -3.44
N LEU A 299 21.12 10.42 -2.64
CA LEU A 299 20.10 10.03 -1.67
C LEU A 299 19.84 11.12 -0.63
N GLU A 300 20.89 11.65 0.00
CA GLU A 300 20.80 12.67 1.03
C GLU A 300 20.06 13.91 0.50
N THR A 301 20.45 14.37 -0.70
CA THR A 301 19.81 15.54 -1.30
C THR A 301 18.39 15.25 -1.75
N CYS A 302 18.13 14.07 -2.32
CA CYS A 302 16.79 13.67 -2.76
C CYS A 302 15.83 13.42 -1.59
N ALA A 303 16.32 13.12 -0.40
CA ALA A 303 15.50 12.97 0.80
C ALA A 303 14.64 14.21 1.08
N TYR A 304 15.17 15.41 0.84
CA TYR A 304 14.40 16.65 0.95
C TYR A 304 13.26 16.73 -0.07
N PHE A 305 13.48 16.24 -1.30
CA PHE A 305 12.42 16.17 -2.31
C PHE A 305 11.34 15.14 -1.98
N PHE A 306 11.72 13.97 -1.44
CA PHE A 306 10.74 12.95 -1.02
C PHE A 306 9.81 13.51 0.05
N LYS A 307 10.35 14.23 1.04
CA LYS A 307 9.55 14.88 2.09
C LYS A 307 8.49 15.82 1.49
N ILE A 308 8.85 16.60 0.48
CA ILE A 308 7.94 17.53 -0.20
C ILE A 308 6.87 16.77 -1.00
N LEU A 309 7.26 15.77 -1.81
CA LEU A 309 6.34 15.05 -2.69
C LEU A 309 5.37 14.14 -1.92
N LEU A 310 5.79 13.59 -0.78
CA LEU A 310 4.93 12.77 0.08
C LEU A 310 3.98 13.59 0.96
N SER A 311 4.07 14.92 0.93
CA SER A 311 3.21 15.80 1.76
C SER A 311 1.85 16.09 1.13
N GLU A 312 1.75 16.13 -0.21
CA GLU A 312 0.56 16.53 -0.97
C GLU A 312 -0.03 15.33 -1.74
N ASP A 313 -1.36 15.14 -1.68
CA ASP A 313 -2.03 13.92 -2.19
C ASP A 313 -1.78 13.63 -3.68
N TYR A 314 -1.77 14.66 -4.53
CA TYR A 314 -1.56 14.50 -5.98
C TYR A 314 -0.11 14.11 -6.32
N SER A 315 0.86 14.41 -5.44
CA SER A 315 2.28 14.11 -5.68
C SER A 315 2.79 12.84 -5.00
N ILE A 316 1.98 12.18 -4.16
CA ILE A 316 2.38 10.96 -3.43
C ILE A 316 2.91 9.88 -4.38
N SER A 317 2.19 9.60 -5.48
CA SER A 317 2.60 8.57 -6.45
C SER A 317 3.97 8.88 -7.05
N THR A 318 4.19 10.15 -7.44
CA THR A 318 5.46 10.65 -7.93
C THR A 318 6.57 10.51 -6.88
N GLY A 319 6.30 10.91 -5.63
CA GLY A 319 7.26 10.79 -4.52
C GLY A 319 7.67 9.34 -4.23
N LEU A 320 6.72 8.41 -4.21
CA LEU A 320 7.00 6.99 -3.99
C LEU A 320 7.83 6.39 -5.14
N ASN A 321 7.48 6.70 -6.39
CA ASN A 321 8.26 6.28 -7.57
C ASN A 321 9.67 6.85 -7.53
N PHE A 322 9.82 8.12 -7.15
CA PHE A 322 11.12 8.77 -7.06
C PHE A 322 12.00 8.10 -6.00
N MET A 323 11.46 7.95 -4.79
CA MET A 323 12.15 7.33 -3.67
C MET A 323 12.56 5.89 -3.98
N GLU A 324 11.69 5.10 -4.61
CA GLU A 324 11.99 3.73 -5.01
C GLU A 324 13.19 3.65 -5.99
N ASN A 325 13.22 4.52 -7.01
CA ASN A 325 14.29 4.53 -8.01
C ASN A 325 15.63 4.99 -7.45
N VAL A 326 15.64 5.94 -6.50
CA VAL A 326 16.88 6.37 -5.84
C VAL A 326 17.39 5.27 -4.90
N ILE A 327 16.51 4.63 -4.13
CA ILE A 327 16.87 3.54 -3.21
C ILE A 327 17.46 2.34 -3.94
N LYS A 328 16.89 1.97 -5.10
CA LYS A 328 17.38 0.85 -5.93
C LYS A 328 18.85 1.00 -6.37
N ARG A 329 19.38 2.22 -6.39
CA ARG A 329 20.76 2.52 -6.79
C ARG A 329 21.77 2.33 -5.66
N ILE A 330 21.30 2.13 -4.42
CA ILE A 330 22.15 1.97 -3.25
C ILE A 330 22.29 0.49 -2.94
N SER A 331 23.52 0.05 -2.67
CA SER A 331 23.79 -1.30 -2.24
C SER A 331 23.15 -1.59 -0.89
N LEU A 332 22.57 -2.78 -0.76
CA LEU A 332 21.96 -3.25 0.48
C LEU A 332 22.98 -3.21 1.63
N ARG A 333 22.53 -2.85 2.83
CA ARG A 333 23.33 -2.83 4.06
C ARG A 333 24.55 -1.89 4.05
N SER A 334 24.59 -0.89 3.17
CA SER A 334 25.77 -0.05 2.98
C SER A 334 25.80 1.25 3.79
N LEU A 335 24.65 1.73 4.28
CA LEU A 335 24.57 2.97 5.07
C LEU A 335 24.83 2.73 6.55
N ASN A 336 25.79 3.45 7.12
CA ASN A 336 26.23 3.32 8.51
C ASN A 336 25.37 4.12 9.51
N SER A 337 25.50 3.80 10.80
CA SER A 337 24.78 4.45 11.90
C SER A 337 25.11 5.94 12.04
N GLU A 338 26.32 6.36 11.66
CA GLU A 338 26.77 7.75 11.67
C GLU A 338 25.89 8.67 10.82
N VAL A 339 25.34 8.15 9.71
CA VAL A 339 24.48 8.92 8.80
C VAL A 339 23.16 9.32 9.46
N LEU A 340 22.71 8.57 10.47
CA LEU A 340 21.51 8.91 11.26
C LEU A 340 21.69 10.15 12.13
N SER A 341 22.90 10.71 12.23
CA SER A 341 23.11 12.03 12.83
C SER A 341 22.45 13.15 12.03
N LEU A 342 22.21 12.94 10.73
CA LEU A 342 21.45 13.84 9.89
C LEU A 342 19.95 13.57 10.05
N GLU A 343 19.23 14.53 10.61
CA GLU A 343 17.80 14.44 10.91
C GLU A 343 16.95 14.07 9.68
N ILE A 344 17.38 14.42 8.47
CA ILE A 344 16.61 14.16 7.25
C ILE A 344 16.29 12.67 7.05
N TYR A 345 17.20 11.76 7.46
CA TYR A 345 16.99 10.33 7.31
C TYR A 345 15.90 9.79 8.26
N THR A 346 15.78 10.37 9.46
CA THR A 346 14.76 9.99 10.44
C THR A 346 13.45 10.73 10.21
N GLU A 347 13.49 12.00 9.79
CA GLU A 347 12.32 12.79 9.41
C GLU A 347 11.52 12.15 8.28
N LEU A 348 12.17 11.42 7.37
CA LEU A 348 11.51 10.72 6.27
C LEU A 348 10.53 9.62 6.72
N PHE A 349 10.68 9.07 7.92
CA PHE A 349 9.76 8.05 8.41
C PHE A 349 8.35 8.61 8.64
N GLN A 350 8.22 9.87 9.04
CA GLN A 350 6.90 10.50 9.29
C GLN A 350 6.03 10.61 8.02
N PRO A 351 6.47 11.22 6.91
CA PRO A 351 5.65 11.34 5.70
C PRO A 351 5.34 9.98 5.08
N ILE A 352 6.28 9.04 5.01
CA ILE A 352 6.03 7.72 4.40
C ILE A 352 5.05 6.87 5.23
N THR A 353 5.15 6.90 6.56
CA THR A 353 4.22 6.18 7.45
C THR A 353 2.83 6.78 7.42
N LYS A 354 2.72 8.11 7.32
CA LYS A 354 1.46 8.81 7.06
C LYS A 354 0.80 8.30 5.77
N VAL A 355 1.57 8.15 4.68
CA VAL A 355 1.06 7.59 3.42
C VAL A 355 0.63 6.14 3.59
N MET A 356 1.40 5.31 4.30
CA MET A 356 1.06 3.89 4.55
C MET A 356 -0.28 3.72 5.27
N ILE A 357 -0.60 4.60 6.23
CA ILE A 357 -1.79 4.49 7.08
C ILE A 357 -3.00 5.23 6.47
N TYR A 358 -2.79 6.47 6.01
CA TYR A 358 -3.89 7.41 5.74
C TYR A 358 -4.13 7.72 4.27
N SER A 359 -3.29 7.26 3.33
CA SER A 359 -3.56 7.52 1.91
C SER A 359 -4.88 6.88 1.47
N ASN A 360 -5.66 7.61 0.67
CA ASN A 360 -6.94 7.15 0.15
C ASN A 360 -6.79 5.98 -0.84
N SER A 361 -5.66 5.90 -1.55
CA SER A 361 -5.40 4.86 -2.56
C SER A 361 -4.75 3.62 -1.95
N ASP A 362 -5.40 2.46 -2.10
CA ASP A 362 -4.86 1.17 -1.65
C ASP A 362 -3.53 0.81 -2.34
N GLU A 363 -3.41 1.16 -3.62
CA GLU A 363 -2.18 0.95 -4.38
C GLU A 363 -1.03 1.78 -3.82
N GLN A 364 -1.29 3.06 -3.51
CA GLN A 364 -0.30 3.95 -2.90
C GLN A 364 0.12 3.46 -1.51
N ARG A 365 -0.83 3.03 -0.66
CA ARG A 365 -0.52 2.44 0.64
C ARG A 365 0.39 1.22 0.50
N LYS A 366 0.01 0.23 -0.33
CA LYS A 366 0.81 -0.98 -0.58
C LYS A 366 2.18 -0.69 -1.16
N LYS A 367 2.31 0.34 -2.00
CA LYS A 367 3.59 0.76 -2.55
C LYS A 367 4.46 1.45 -1.50
N ALA A 368 3.87 2.30 -0.65
CA ALA A 368 4.57 2.95 0.46
C ALA A 368 5.15 1.92 1.43
N VAL A 369 4.42 0.85 1.77
CA VAL A 369 4.95 -0.25 2.61
C VAL A 369 6.19 -0.88 1.97
N ARG A 370 6.17 -1.15 0.67
CA ARG A 370 7.31 -1.73 -0.07
C ARG A 370 8.52 -0.79 -0.10
N VAL A 371 8.30 0.49 -0.41
CA VAL A 371 9.37 1.49 -0.46
C VAL A 371 9.98 1.72 0.92
N PHE A 372 9.15 1.75 1.97
CA PHE A 372 9.60 1.85 3.36
C PHE A 372 10.49 0.67 3.74
N GLN A 373 10.12 -0.56 3.37
CA GLN A 373 10.94 -1.73 3.63
C GLN A 373 12.30 -1.63 2.92
N ASN A 374 12.29 -1.31 1.62
CA ASN A 374 13.52 -1.13 0.84
C ASN A 374 14.40 -0.02 1.44
N TYR A 375 13.80 1.05 1.94
CA TYR A 375 14.51 2.13 2.63
C TYR A 375 15.13 1.68 3.95
N ILE A 376 14.55 0.76 4.70
CA ILE A 376 15.20 0.21 5.90
C ILE A 376 16.33 -0.77 5.53
N GLU A 377 16.22 -1.41 4.37
CA GLU A 377 17.17 -2.43 3.91
C GLU A 377 18.52 -1.88 3.43
N ILE A 378 18.59 -0.60 3.02
CA ILE A 378 19.88 0.04 2.66
C ILE A 378 20.77 0.28 3.89
N PHE A 379 20.19 0.39 5.09
CA PHE A 379 20.94 0.59 6.33
C PHE A 379 21.60 -0.70 6.79
N ASN A 380 22.81 -0.58 7.33
CA ASN A 380 23.52 -1.66 7.97
C ASN A 380 22.78 -2.13 9.25
N MET A 381 23.23 -3.22 9.86
CA MET A 381 22.52 -3.80 11.00
C MET A 381 22.48 -2.87 12.23
N GLU A 382 23.54 -2.10 12.47
CA GLU A 382 23.62 -1.17 13.59
C GLU A 382 22.63 -0.02 13.43
N ALA A 383 22.63 0.63 12.27
CA ALA A 383 21.70 1.68 11.90
C ALA A 383 20.25 1.16 11.93
N ARG A 384 20.00 -0.03 11.40
CA ARG A 384 18.66 -0.64 11.43
C ARG A 384 18.15 -0.86 12.85
N TYR A 385 19.00 -1.33 13.76
CA TYR A 385 18.62 -1.49 15.16
C TYR A 385 18.17 -0.16 15.77
N THR A 386 18.95 0.90 15.55
CA THR A 386 18.63 2.27 16.02
C THR A 386 17.33 2.78 15.40
N ILE A 387 17.12 2.56 14.10
CA ILE A 387 15.88 2.92 13.39
C ILE A 387 14.68 2.19 13.99
N ILE A 388 14.76 0.86 14.18
CA ILE A 388 13.65 0.08 14.75
C ILE A 388 13.33 0.59 16.15
N LEU A 389 14.34 0.86 16.97
CA LEU A 389 14.15 1.41 18.31
C LEU A 389 13.43 2.77 18.27
N TYR A 390 13.87 3.68 17.40
CA TYR A 390 13.24 4.97 17.17
C TYR A 390 11.79 4.83 16.71
N LEU A 391 11.49 3.89 15.80
CA LEU A 391 10.14 3.67 15.29
C LEU A 391 9.19 3.18 16.39
N TYR A 392 9.62 2.26 17.27
CA TYR A 392 8.81 1.83 18.42
C TYR A 392 8.57 2.92 19.46
N GLU A 393 9.38 3.98 19.48
CA GLU A 393 9.22 5.10 20.42
C GLU A 393 8.29 6.20 19.89
N ASN A 394 8.15 6.32 18.58
CA ASN A 394 7.45 7.44 17.94
C ASN A 394 6.17 7.03 17.19
N ILE A 395 5.87 5.73 17.07
CA ILE A 395 4.70 5.23 16.34
C ILE A 395 3.75 4.53 17.31
N GLU A 396 2.46 4.86 17.22
CA GLU A 396 1.40 4.25 18.03
C GLU A 396 0.49 3.30 17.24
N HIS A 397 0.59 3.26 15.91
CA HIS A 397 -0.33 2.50 15.07
C HIS A 397 -0.04 0.98 15.08
N SER A 398 -1.01 0.20 15.57
CA SER A 398 -0.86 -1.25 15.81
C SER A 398 -0.38 -2.06 14.60
N GLY A 399 -1.03 -1.90 13.46
CA GLY A 399 -0.62 -2.60 12.23
C GLY A 399 0.79 -2.24 11.75
N LEU A 400 1.26 -1.02 12.05
CA LEU A 400 2.59 -0.57 11.65
C LEU A 400 3.66 -1.13 12.61
N LEU A 401 3.38 -1.17 13.91
CA LEU A 401 4.23 -1.83 14.91
C LEU A 401 4.33 -3.34 14.65
N SER A 402 3.24 -4.00 14.26
CA SER A 402 3.25 -5.39 13.78
C SER A 402 4.19 -5.55 12.57
N PHE A 403 4.09 -4.68 11.57
CA PHE A 403 4.97 -4.70 10.42
C PHE A 403 6.45 -4.50 10.79
N ILE A 404 6.77 -3.54 11.67
CA ILE A 404 8.12 -3.31 12.20
C ILE A 404 8.63 -4.54 12.96
N THR A 405 7.77 -5.25 13.71
CA THR A 405 8.10 -6.52 14.38
C THR A 405 8.54 -7.57 13.36
N GLY A 406 7.92 -7.61 12.18
CA GLY A 406 8.31 -8.47 11.07
C GLY A 406 9.72 -8.15 10.53
N ILE A 407 10.07 -6.87 10.41
CA ILE A 407 11.41 -6.42 10.02
C ILE A 407 12.45 -6.80 11.09
N PHE A 408 12.10 -6.64 12.38
CA PHE A 408 12.94 -7.09 13.49
C PHE A 408 13.21 -8.60 13.43
N LYS A 409 12.17 -9.42 13.24
CA LYS A 409 12.29 -10.86 13.03
C LYS A 409 13.23 -11.20 11.87
N SER A 410 13.05 -10.55 10.73
CA SER A 410 13.87 -10.76 9.53
C SER A 410 15.34 -10.39 9.78
N SER A 411 15.58 -9.34 10.56
CA SER A 411 16.94 -8.91 10.94
C SER A 411 17.61 -9.91 11.88
N ILE A 412 16.87 -10.53 12.81
CA ILE A 412 17.38 -11.61 13.66
C ILE A 412 17.79 -12.82 12.81
N ILE A 413 16.98 -13.21 11.83
CA ILE A 413 17.28 -14.32 10.91
C ILE A 413 18.63 -14.07 10.22
N GLU A 414 18.79 -12.89 9.62
CA GLU A 414 20.02 -12.52 8.91
C GLU A 414 21.24 -12.45 9.82
N CYS A 415 21.10 -11.98 11.06
CA CYS A 415 22.20 -11.98 12.04
C CYS A 415 22.63 -13.39 12.48
N LEU A 416 21.71 -14.34 12.54
CA LEU A 416 22.00 -15.74 12.88
C LEU A 416 22.64 -16.49 11.70
N ASP A 417 22.25 -16.14 10.49
CA ASP A 417 22.72 -16.78 9.25
C ASP A 417 24.05 -16.19 8.75
N SER A 418 24.48 -15.03 9.26
CA SER A 418 25.75 -14.41 8.89
C SER A 418 26.97 -15.15 9.46
N THR A 419 28.06 -15.22 8.69
CA THR A 419 29.34 -15.81 9.10
C THR A 419 30.48 -14.77 8.97
N PRO A 420 31.04 -14.24 10.07
CA PRO A 420 30.69 -14.50 11.48
C PRO A 420 29.30 -13.92 11.86
N ARG A 421 28.73 -14.45 12.94
CA ARG A 421 27.42 -14.01 13.43
C ARG A 421 27.45 -12.56 13.86
N ASN A 422 26.43 -11.81 13.47
CA ASN A 422 26.29 -10.42 13.86
C ASN A 422 25.56 -10.31 15.21
N PRO A 423 26.18 -9.73 16.26
CA PRO A 423 25.58 -9.66 17.58
C PRO A 423 24.50 -8.58 17.73
N GLN A 424 24.30 -7.71 16.74
CA GLN A 424 23.55 -6.46 16.90
C GLN A 424 22.10 -6.67 17.35
N PHE A 425 21.43 -7.70 16.84
CA PHE A 425 20.04 -8.04 17.18
C PHE A 425 19.92 -9.17 18.21
N LEU A 426 21.03 -9.54 18.88
CA LEU A 426 21.10 -10.66 19.82
C LEU A 426 21.38 -10.16 21.25
N GLY A 427 21.17 -11.03 22.24
CA GLY A 427 21.51 -10.75 23.65
C GLY A 427 20.76 -9.54 24.22
N LYS A 428 21.51 -8.60 24.82
CA LYS A 428 20.94 -7.42 25.52
C LYS A 428 20.14 -6.49 24.59
N ASN A 429 20.56 -6.36 23.34
CA ASN A 429 19.87 -5.53 22.35
C ASN A 429 18.50 -6.15 22.00
N MET A 430 18.45 -7.47 21.87
CA MET A 430 17.19 -8.21 21.68
C MET A 430 16.27 -8.01 22.88
N GLU A 431 16.80 -8.05 24.10
CA GLU A 431 16.04 -7.84 25.33
C GLU A 431 15.35 -6.47 25.38
N LEU A 432 16.05 -5.42 24.98
CA LEU A 432 15.49 -4.06 24.96
C LEU A 432 14.31 -3.95 23.98
N LEU A 433 14.45 -4.49 22.77
CA LEU A 433 13.38 -4.48 21.78
C LEU A 433 12.22 -5.39 22.19
N LEU A 434 12.48 -6.59 22.71
CA LEU A 434 11.43 -7.49 23.18
C LEU A 434 10.62 -6.89 24.34
N LYS A 435 11.23 -6.10 25.24
CA LYS A 435 10.49 -5.37 26.27
C LYS A 435 9.53 -4.33 25.70
N LYS A 436 9.86 -3.71 24.55
CA LYS A 436 8.96 -2.78 23.86
C LYS A 436 7.86 -3.52 23.08
N ILE A 437 8.22 -4.60 22.38
CA ILE A 437 7.29 -5.41 21.56
C ILE A 437 6.27 -6.17 22.43
N CYS A 438 6.76 -6.79 23.50
CA CYS A 438 5.95 -7.57 24.44
C CYS A 438 5.48 -6.67 25.59
N ASN A 439 4.85 -5.54 25.25
CA ASN A 439 4.29 -4.61 26.21
C ASN A 439 2.76 -4.55 26.09
N LEU A 440 2.08 -4.45 27.22
CA LEU A 440 0.63 -4.23 27.27
C LEU A 440 0.39 -2.86 27.91
N PRO A 441 -0.13 -1.85 27.19
CA PRO A 441 -0.24 -0.47 27.67
C PRO A 441 -0.91 -0.33 29.03
N HIS A 442 -1.92 -1.16 29.29
CA HIS A 442 -2.67 -1.20 30.54
C HIS A 442 -2.64 -2.59 31.20
N GLY A 443 -1.63 -3.41 30.89
CA GLY A 443 -1.56 -4.78 31.40
C GLY A 443 -2.80 -5.59 31.02
N SER A 444 -3.42 -6.24 32.01
CA SER A 444 -4.61 -7.09 31.81
C SER A 444 -5.89 -6.33 31.47
N SER A 445 -5.93 -4.98 31.58
CA SER A 445 -7.08 -4.17 31.15
C SER A 445 -6.93 -3.54 29.77
N SER A 446 -5.85 -3.87 29.03
CA SER A 446 -5.64 -3.38 27.67
C SER A 446 -6.75 -3.86 26.73
N ASP A 447 -7.14 -3.04 25.75
CA ASP A 447 -8.12 -3.46 24.73
C ASP A 447 -7.49 -4.47 23.77
N VAL A 448 -7.62 -5.76 24.10
CA VAL A 448 -7.07 -6.88 23.33
C VAL A 448 -7.57 -6.90 21.88
N VAL A 449 -8.72 -6.28 21.58
CA VAL A 449 -9.25 -6.24 20.20
C VAL A 449 -8.50 -5.20 19.37
N GLU A 450 -8.28 -4.00 19.92
CA GLU A 450 -7.58 -2.91 19.24
C GLU A 450 -6.13 -3.26 18.91
N ILE A 451 -5.41 -3.86 19.87
CA ILE A 451 -4.00 -4.26 19.70
C ILE A 451 -3.83 -5.72 19.27
N SER A 452 -4.87 -6.33 18.69
CA SER A 452 -4.86 -7.76 18.33
C SER A 452 -3.75 -8.12 17.33
N ASP A 453 -3.51 -7.27 16.33
CA ASP A 453 -2.47 -7.47 15.32
C ASP A 453 -1.06 -7.46 15.94
N GLU A 454 -0.79 -6.54 16.87
CA GLU A 454 0.46 -6.49 17.65
C GLU A 454 0.64 -7.75 18.50
N ILE A 455 -0.38 -8.14 19.26
CA ILE A 455 -0.33 -9.32 20.15
C ILE A 455 -0.03 -10.59 19.34
N ILE A 456 -0.75 -10.80 18.24
CA ILE A 456 -0.56 -11.97 17.37
C ILE A 456 0.88 -11.99 16.84
N THR A 457 1.39 -10.84 16.42
CA THR A 457 2.72 -10.73 15.83
C THR A 457 3.83 -10.94 16.87
N ALA A 458 3.67 -10.37 18.08
CA ALA A 458 4.56 -10.58 19.20
C ALA A 458 4.60 -12.06 19.63
N LEU A 459 3.43 -12.72 19.74
CA LEU A 459 3.36 -14.15 20.07
C LEU A 459 4.01 -15.02 18.98
N ASN A 460 3.81 -14.70 17.71
CA ASN A 460 4.46 -15.40 16.60
C ASN A 460 5.99 -15.22 16.60
N LEU A 461 6.48 -14.02 16.96
CA LEU A 461 7.90 -13.76 17.15
C LEU A 461 8.47 -14.59 18.30
N LEU A 462 7.82 -14.59 19.48
CA LEU A 462 8.25 -15.39 20.63
C LEU A 462 8.28 -16.88 20.28
N ARG A 463 7.23 -17.38 19.63
CA ARG A 463 7.15 -18.76 19.16
C ARG A 463 8.31 -19.10 18.21
N PHE A 464 8.61 -18.21 17.26
CA PHE A 464 9.76 -18.37 16.36
C PHE A 464 11.08 -18.44 17.13
N LEU A 465 11.32 -17.53 18.08
CA LEU A 465 12.57 -17.48 18.85
C LEU A 465 12.78 -18.76 19.68
N PHE A 466 11.76 -19.21 20.41
CA PHE A 466 11.85 -20.42 21.24
C PHE A 466 11.98 -21.72 20.42
N ILE A 467 11.44 -21.77 19.20
CA ILE A 467 11.58 -22.93 18.31
C ILE A 467 12.95 -22.96 17.63
N ARG A 468 13.44 -21.80 17.17
CA ARG A 468 14.69 -21.69 16.41
C ARG A 468 15.92 -21.78 17.31
N ASP A 469 15.90 -21.10 18.45
CA ASP A 469 17.08 -20.99 19.32
C ASP A 469 17.14 -22.14 20.33
N LYS A 470 17.91 -23.19 20.03
CA LYS A 470 18.12 -24.32 20.97
C LYS A 470 19.28 -24.13 21.93
N ASN A 471 20.29 -23.35 21.51
CA ASN A 471 21.56 -23.21 22.24
C ASN A 471 21.67 -21.86 22.97
N ASN A 472 20.58 -21.10 23.05
CA ASN A 472 20.52 -19.77 23.65
C ASN A 472 21.45 -18.74 22.97
N GLU A 473 21.58 -18.84 21.65
CA GLU A 473 22.40 -17.97 20.82
C GLU A 473 21.79 -16.56 20.70
N THR A 474 20.46 -16.48 20.75
CA THR A 474 19.73 -15.21 20.75
C THR A 474 19.69 -14.56 22.13
N GLY A 475 19.81 -15.37 23.20
CA GLY A 475 19.64 -14.93 24.59
C GLY A 475 18.20 -15.00 25.10
N ILE A 476 17.26 -15.53 24.31
CA ILE A 476 15.83 -15.59 24.65
C ILE A 476 15.54 -16.37 25.93
N TRP A 477 16.28 -17.45 26.19
CA TRP A 477 16.03 -18.32 27.35
C TRP A 477 16.29 -17.59 28.67
N ASN A 478 17.20 -16.61 28.68
CA ASN A 478 17.49 -15.77 29.85
C ASN A 478 16.31 -14.87 30.21
N MET A 479 15.42 -14.57 29.25
CA MET A 479 14.30 -13.65 29.41
C MET A 479 12.98 -14.33 29.75
N THR A 480 12.96 -15.67 29.82
CA THR A 480 11.73 -16.47 30.01
C THR A 480 10.92 -16.01 31.23
N HIS A 481 11.58 -15.74 32.36
CA HIS A 481 10.90 -15.26 33.58
C HIS A 481 10.28 -13.88 33.39
N ILE A 482 11.01 -12.95 32.78
CA ILE A 482 10.54 -11.57 32.54
C ILE A 482 9.33 -11.58 31.59
N LEU A 483 9.41 -12.34 30.49
CA LEU A 483 8.33 -12.44 29.51
C LEU A 483 7.08 -13.10 30.10
N LYS A 484 7.24 -14.12 30.95
CA LYS A 484 6.12 -14.79 31.61
C LYS A 484 5.39 -13.84 32.56
N THR A 485 6.14 -13.15 33.42
CA THR A 485 5.58 -12.30 34.46
C THR A 485 5.01 -11.00 33.91
N ASN A 486 5.70 -10.36 32.97
CA ASN A 486 5.35 -9.01 32.52
C ASN A 486 4.42 -8.98 31.29
N TYR A 487 4.37 -10.06 30.51
CA TYR A 487 3.60 -10.09 29.26
C TYR A 487 2.60 -11.25 29.20
N LEU A 488 3.06 -12.51 29.29
CA LEU A 488 2.19 -13.67 29.04
C LEU A 488 1.11 -13.88 30.11
N ASN A 489 1.43 -13.70 31.40
CA ASN A 489 0.45 -13.83 32.47
C ASN A 489 -0.61 -12.70 32.40
N PRO A 490 -0.23 -11.41 32.33
CA PRO A 490 -1.21 -10.33 32.17
C PRO A 490 -2.03 -10.44 30.87
N LEU A 491 -1.43 -10.90 29.77
CA LEU A 491 -2.15 -11.14 28.52
C LEU A 491 -3.22 -12.22 28.69
N ARG A 492 -2.90 -13.32 29.37
CA ARG A 492 -3.86 -14.39 29.65
C ARG A 492 -5.02 -13.88 30.48
N GLU A 493 -4.73 -13.14 31.56
CA GLU A 493 -5.74 -12.50 32.40
C GLU A 493 -6.62 -11.55 31.59
N GLY A 494 -6.02 -10.72 30.73
CA GLY A 494 -6.75 -9.80 29.86
C GLY A 494 -7.66 -10.50 28.86
N ILE A 495 -7.18 -11.59 28.22
CA ILE A 495 -8.01 -12.41 27.33
C ILE A 495 -9.18 -13.03 28.08
N ASP A 496 -8.95 -13.55 29.29
CA ASP A 496 -10.01 -14.16 30.10
C ASP A 496 -11.04 -13.12 30.56
N LEU A 497 -10.59 -11.91 30.93
CA LEU A 497 -11.46 -10.78 31.26
C LEU A 497 -12.29 -10.31 30.05
N CYS A 498 -11.65 -10.12 28.90
CA CYS A 498 -12.33 -9.76 27.65
C CYS A 498 -13.38 -10.83 27.28
N ARG A 499 -13.01 -12.11 27.37
CA ARG A 499 -13.93 -13.22 27.08
C ARG A 499 -15.12 -13.24 28.05
N ALA A 500 -14.89 -12.98 29.34
CA ALA A 500 -15.96 -12.86 30.33
C ALA A 500 -16.91 -11.69 30.02
N HIS A 501 -16.36 -10.50 29.73
CA HIS A 501 -17.13 -9.32 29.36
C HIS A 501 -18.01 -9.57 28.13
N TRP A 502 -17.43 -10.12 27.06
CA TRP A 502 -18.18 -10.43 25.83
C TRP A 502 -19.24 -11.53 26.02
N ARG A 503 -19.01 -12.52 26.90
CA ARG A 503 -20.02 -13.52 27.26
C ARG A 503 -21.22 -12.88 27.97
N VAL A 504 -20.99 -11.96 28.89
CA VAL A 504 -22.06 -11.20 29.56
C VAL A 504 -22.80 -10.34 28.55
N LYS A 505 -22.08 -9.57 27.73
CA LYS A 505 -22.68 -8.73 26.69
C LYS A 505 -23.54 -9.53 25.72
N LYS A 506 -23.09 -10.72 25.33
CA LYS A 506 -23.87 -11.64 24.48
C LYS A 506 -25.18 -12.07 25.16
N LYS A 507 -25.13 -12.45 26.44
CA LYS A 507 -26.34 -12.81 27.21
C LYS A 507 -27.30 -11.63 27.35
N ASP A 508 -26.80 -10.43 27.60
CA ASP A 508 -27.63 -9.21 27.69
C ASP A 508 -28.31 -8.90 26.35
N LEU A 509 -27.60 -9.03 25.23
CA LEU A 509 -28.18 -8.85 23.89
C LEU A 509 -29.23 -9.91 23.57
N GLU A 510 -28.98 -11.17 23.95
CA GLU A 510 -29.97 -12.26 23.82
C GLU A 510 -31.21 -11.99 24.69
N GLN A 511 -31.04 -11.46 25.89
CA GLN A 511 -32.14 -11.10 26.79
C GLN A 511 -32.93 -9.89 26.26
N GLN A 512 -32.25 -8.83 25.83
CA GLN A 512 -32.89 -7.68 25.17
C GLN A 512 -33.68 -8.13 23.93
N LYS A 513 -33.13 -9.05 23.13
CA LYS A 513 -33.84 -9.62 21.99
C LYS A 513 -35.11 -10.36 22.40
N LYS A 514 -35.07 -11.13 23.50
CA LYS A 514 -36.26 -11.80 24.07
C LYS A 514 -37.29 -10.79 24.57
N ASP A 515 -36.85 -9.69 25.18
CA ASP A 515 -37.75 -8.65 25.69
C ASP A 515 -38.37 -7.81 24.56
N PHE A 516 -37.62 -7.50 23.50
CA PHE A 516 -38.18 -6.87 22.29
C PHE A 516 -39.16 -7.78 21.54
N ALA A 517 -38.90 -9.09 21.50
CA ALA A 517 -39.82 -10.06 20.93
C ALA A 517 -41.13 -10.17 21.74
N LYS A 518 -41.08 -9.99 23.07
CA LYS A 518 -42.27 -9.92 23.93
C LYS A 518 -43.09 -8.64 23.71
N ASN A 519 -42.43 -7.51 23.42
CA ASN A 519 -43.08 -6.20 23.28
C ASN A 519 -43.60 -5.90 21.85
N GLN A 520 -43.52 -6.85 20.89
CA GLN A 520 -43.93 -6.70 19.49
C GLN A 520 -43.34 -5.46 18.78
N ASP A 521 -42.17 -4.99 19.21
CA ASP A 521 -41.56 -3.74 18.73
C ASP A 521 -40.62 -4.03 17.54
N TYR A 522 -41.20 -4.45 16.41
CA TYR A 522 -40.48 -4.99 15.23
C TYR A 522 -39.44 -4.04 14.62
N SER A 523 -39.61 -2.72 14.78
CA SER A 523 -38.69 -1.68 14.30
C SER A 523 -37.33 -1.73 15.02
N ARG A 524 -37.31 -1.96 16.34
CA ARG A 524 -36.08 -2.00 17.14
C ARG A 524 -35.34 -3.33 17.01
N LEU A 525 -36.07 -4.44 16.83
CA LEU A 525 -35.51 -5.75 16.50
C LEU A 525 -34.68 -5.72 15.19
N MET A 526 -35.18 -5.02 14.17
CA MET A 526 -34.49 -4.88 12.88
C MET A 526 -33.18 -4.09 13.02
N LYS A 527 -33.17 -3.04 13.86
CA LYS A 527 -32.00 -2.20 14.13
C LYS A 527 -30.92 -2.93 14.95
N ALA A 528 -31.33 -3.67 15.97
CA ALA A 528 -30.45 -4.52 16.78
C ALA A 528 -29.78 -5.64 15.95
N HIS A 529 -30.43 -6.13 14.91
CA HIS A 529 -29.88 -7.12 13.99
C HIS A 529 -28.80 -6.56 13.03
N MET A 530 -28.80 -5.25 12.76
CA MET A 530 -27.78 -4.59 11.92
C MET A 530 -26.49 -4.25 12.69
N GLU A 531 -26.58 -3.99 14.00
CA GLU A 531 -25.43 -3.51 14.81
C GLU A 531 -24.45 -4.63 15.25
N VAL A 532 -24.80 -5.92 15.12
CA VAL A 532 -23.93 -7.05 15.51
C VAL A 532 -23.02 -7.51 14.35
N THR A 533 -22.37 -6.56 13.68
CA THR A 533 -21.34 -6.87 12.66
C THR A 533 -19.95 -6.60 13.27
N LEU A 534 -19.37 -7.60 13.93
CA LEU A 534 -17.98 -7.55 14.39
C LEU A 534 -17.04 -7.84 13.21
N THR A 535 -16.13 -6.92 12.94
CA THR A 535 -15.04 -7.11 11.97
C THR A 535 -13.78 -7.42 12.76
N VAL A 536 -13.24 -8.64 12.63
CA VAL A 536 -11.93 -9.03 13.17
C VAL A 536 -11.14 -9.63 12.00
N GLY A 537 -9.98 -9.05 11.67
CA GLY A 537 -9.06 -9.58 10.65
C GLY A 537 -9.60 -9.60 9.21
N PHE A 538 -10.00 -8.45 8.66
CA PHE A 538 -10.34 -8.25 7.23
C PHE A 538 -11.37 -9.20 6.57
N ARG A 539 -12.13 -10.01 7.32
CA ARG A 539 -13.30 -10.75 6.79
C ARG A 539 -14.59 -10.33 7.49
N ARG A 540 -15.56 -9.86 6.69
CA ARG A 540 -16.98 -9.77 7.10
C ARG A 540 -17.55 -11.18 7.22
N LEU A 541 -17.77 -11.67 8.44
CA LEU A 541 -18.47 -12.93 8.68
C LEU A 541 -19.97 -12.70 8.63
N TRP A 542 -20.64 -13.26 7.62
CA TRP A 542 -22.09 -13.30 7.51
C TRP A 542 -22.64 -14.27 8.56
N THR A 543 -23.48 -13.81 9.49
CA THR A 543 -24.31 -14.71 10.30
C THR A 543 -25.73 -14.73 9.74
N SER A 544 -26.08 -15.89 9.17
CA SER A 544 -27.27 -16.11 8.33
C SER A 544 -28.60 -15.91 9.04
N ARG A 545 -29.50 -15.26 8.29
CA ARG A 545 -30.92 -14.96 8.54
C ARG A 545 -31.87 -16.18 8.60
N ALA A 546 -31.36 -17.41 8.75
CA ALA A 546 -32.12 -18.63 8.47
C ALA A 546 -32.30 -19.64 9.63
N LEU A 547 -31.73 -19.40 10.82
CA LEU A 547 -31.69 -20.42 11.89
C LEU A 547 -32.67 -20.21 13.06
N LEU A 548 -33.57 -19.21 13.01
CA LEU A 548 -34.46 -18.90 14.16
C LEU A 548 -35.94 -19.20 13.91
N ALA A 549 -36.27 -20.08 12.96
CA ALA A 549 -37.65 -20.49 12.72
C ALA A 549 -38.07 -21.78 13.46
N ASP A 550 -37.12 -22.61 13.94
CA ASP A 550 -37.46 -23.99 14.36
C ASP A 550 -37.24 -24.34 15.84
N GLU A 551 -36.81 -23.42 16.70
CA GLU A 551 -36.63 -23.71 18.14
C GLU A 551 -37.82 -23.31 19.04
N PHE A 552 -38.94 -22.86 18.47
CA PHE A 552 -40.19 -22.65 19.23
C PHE A 552 -41.08 -23.89 19.15
N LYS A 553 -40.71 -24.95 19.87
CA LYS A 553 -41.62 -25.94 20.47
C LYS A 553 -40.81 -26.95 21.29
N ASN A 554 -41.22 -27.11 22.55
CA ASN A 554 -40.61 -27.89 23.64
C ASN A 554 -39.55 -27.06 24.40
N ASP A 555 -39.64 -26.79 25.70
CA ASP A 555 -40.44 -27.42 26.75
C ASP A 555 -40.56 -26.44 27.94
N ASN A 556 -41.72 -26.45 28.60
CA ASN A 556 -42.01 -25.73 29.83
C ASN A 556 -41.61 -26.62 31.01
N ARG A 557 -40.48 -26.40 31.69
CA ARG A 557 -40.29 -26.87 33.08
C ARG A 557 -39.51 -25.86 33.91
N LYS A 558 -40.11 -25.53 35.06
CA LYS A 558 -39.61 -24.63 36.11
C LYS A 558 -38.40 -25.24 36.82
N ALA A 559 -37.46 -24.40 37.23
CA ALA A 559 -36.60 -24.69 38.38
C ALA A 559 -36.12 -23.37 39.02
N GLU A 560 -36.37 -23.24 40.33
CA GLU A 560 -35.78 -22.28 41.26
C GLU A 560 -34.41 -22.78 41.76
N PRO A 561 -33.59 -21.92 42.39
CA PRO A 561 -32.15 -22.11 42.51
C PRO A 561 -31.69 -22.76 43.83
N GLN A 562 -30.57 -23.51 43.79
CA GLN A 562 -29.44 -23.54 44.74
C GLN A 562 -28.75 -24.93 44.79
N GLN A 563 -27.43 -25.00 44.50
CA GLN A 563 -26.35 -25.67 45.28
C GLN A 563 -25.13 -26.04 44.41
N SER A 564 -24.13 -25.15 44.36
CA SER A 564 -22.93 -25.22 43.50
C SER A 564 -21.77 -26.05 44.05
N THR A 565 -22.03 -27.18 44.73
CA THR A 565 -20.95 -28.06 45.22
C THR A 565 -21.22 -29.56 45.00
N HIS A 566 -22.43 -29.93 44.57
CA HIS A 566 -22.75 -31.28 44.08
C HIS A 566 -22.67 -31.40 42.55
N GLU A 567 -22.78 -30.27 41.83
CA GLU A 567 -22.87 -30.22 40.36
C GLU A 567 -21.60 -30.74 39.65
N GLU A 568 -20.39 -30.51 40.18
CA GLU A 568 -19.14 -30.97 39.53
C GLU A 568 -19.01 -32.50 39.47
N ASN A 569 -19.48 -33.22 40.50
CA ASN A 569 -19.45 -34.69 40.54
C ASN A 569 -20.54 -35.30 39.63
N ASP A 570 -21.70 -34.64 39.56
CA ASP A 570 -22.82 -35.09 38.72
C ASP A 570 -22.56 -34.84 37.23
N GLU A 571 -21.90 -33.73 36.87
CA GLU A 571 -21.48 -33.44 35.49
C GLU A 571 -20.44 -34.43 34.98
N GLU A 572 -19.45 -34.80 35.80
CA GLU A 572 -18.44 -35.79 35.44
C GLU A 572 -19.05 -37.20 35.30
N TYR A 573 -19.99 -37.54 36.19
CA TYR A 573 -20.75 -38.78 36.11
C TYR A 573 -21.63 -38.84 34.84
N GLU A 574 -22.34 -37.77 34.51
CA GLU A 574 -23.15 -37.67 33.30
C GLU A 574 -22.29 -37.76 32.03
N LYS A 575 -21.14 -37.09 32.00
CA LYS A 575 -20.18 -37.17 30.89
C LYS A 575 -19.67 -38.59 30.69
N ASN A 576 -19.34 -39.30 31.76
CA ASN A 576 -18.90 -40.70 31.70
C ASN A 576 -20.00 -41.64 31.17
N ILE A 577 -21.26 -41.41 31.53
CA ILE A 577 -22.40 -42.15 30.97
C ILE A 577 -22.57 -41.87 29.48
N LYS A 578 -22.52 -40.60 29.07
CA LYS A 578 -22.62 -40.21 27.66
C LYS A 578 -21.56 -40.90 26.80
N LEU A 579 -20.31 -40.92 27.26
CA LEU A 579 -19.22 -41.60 26.54
C LEU A 579 -19.42 -43.12 26.44
N LYS A 580 -19.91 -43.78 27.51
CA LYS A 580 -20.21 -45.22 27.49
C LYS A 580 -21.32 -45.55 26.49
N ILE A 581 -22.40 -44.75 26.47
CA ILE A 581 -23.52 -44.94 25.54
C ILE A 581 -23.04 -44.74 24.10
N LEU A 582 -22.32 -43.63 23.79
CA LEU A 582 -21.83 -43.37 22.44
C LEU A 582 -20.85 -44.45 21.97
N GLY A 583 -19.97 -44.94 22.85
CA GLY A 583 -19.08 -46.07 22.56
C GLY A 583 -19.82 -47.36 22.22
N ALA A 584 -20.86 -47.71 23.00
CA ALA A 584 -21.70 -48.87 22.72
C ALA A 584 -22.50 -48.72 21.42
N SER A 585 -22.91 -47.50 21.09
CA SER A 585 -23.72 -47.18 19.91
C SER A 585 -23.01 -47.44 18.58
N LEU A 586 -21.67 -47.36 18.55
CA LEU A 586 -20.89 -47.57 17.33
C LEU A 586 -21.06 -48.96 16.73
N LYS A 587 -21.32 -49.99 17.55
CA LYS A 587 -21.58 -51.37 17.09
C LYS A 587 -22.81 -51.47 16.18
N PHE A 588 -23.76 -50.55 16.33
CA PHE A 588 -25.03 -50.53 15.61
C PHE A 588 -25.01 -49.60 14.38
N VAL A 589 -23.97 -48.78 14.21
CA VAL A 589 -23.84 -47.83 13.10
C VAL A 589 -23.78 -48.50 11.71
N PRO A 590 -23.12 -49.67 11.51
CA PRO A 590 -23.14 -50.33 10.21
C PRO A 590 -24.55 -50.70 9.71
N ASP A 591 -25.44 -51.04 10.63
CA ASP A 591 -26.81 -51.49 10.31
C ASP A 591 -27.84 -50.35 10.35
N MET A 592 -27.73 -49.43 11.31
CA MET A 592 -28.72 -48.36 11.58
C MET A 592 -28.26 -46.95 11.16
N GLY A 593 -27.05 -46.83 10.63
CA GLY A 593 -26.43 -45.56 10.25
C GLY A 593 -26.11 -44.64 11.43
N TRP A 594 -25.68 -43.42 11.11
CA TRP A 594 -25.37 -42.37 12.09
C TRP A 594 -26.68 -41.70 12.54
N SER A 595 -27.44 -42.39 13.38
CA SER A 595 -28.82 -42.03 13.71
C SER A 595 -29.11 -42.05 15.21
N LYS A 596 -30.22 -41.44 15.63
CA LYS A 596 -30.72 -41.55 17.01
C LYS A 596 -31.07 -42.99 17.39
N GLN A 597 -31.47 -43.82 16.41
CA GLN A 597 -31.78 -45.23 16.62
C GLN A 597 -30.55 -46.03 17.02
N ALA A 598 -29.40 -45.76 16.41
CA ALA A 598 -28.12 -46.37 16.81
C ALA A 598 -27.75 -46.00 18.27
N ILE A 599 -28.05 -44.76 18.69
CA ILE A 599 -27.83 -44.31 20.08
C ILE A 599 -28.77 -45.04 21.06
N SER A 600 -30.04 -45.18 20.71
CA SER A 600 -31.01 -45.92 21.52
C SER A 600 -30.65 -47.40 21.65
N ALA A 601 -30.25 -48.06 20.56
CA ALA A 601 -29.79 -49.46 20.59
C ALA A 601 -28.48 -49.63 21.39
N GLY A 602 -27.56 -48.67 21.26
CA GLY A 602 -26.34 -48.59 22.06
C GLY A 602 -26.65 -48.53 23.55
N ALA A 603 -27.56 -47.64 23.96
CA ALA A 603 -28.01 -47.51 25.33
C ALA A 603 -28.63 -48.81 25.89
N GLU A 604 -29.54 -49.43 25.13
CA GLU A 604 -30.17 -50.70 25.53
C GLU A 604 -29.14 -51.82 25.73
N SER A 605 -28.12 -51.87 24.87
CA SER A 605 -27.07 -52.91 24.93
C SER A 605 -26.21 -52.88 26.22
N ILE A 606 -26.18 -51.73 26.90
CA ILE A 606 -25.45 -51.54 28.16
C ILE A 606 -26.40 -51.32 29.36
N GLY A 607 -27.69 -51.63 29.19
CA GLY A 607 -28.69 -51.64 30.26
C GLY A 607 -29.38 -50.30 30.54
N TYR A 608 -29.25 -49.30 29.66
CA TYR A 608 -29.97 -48.02 29.77
C TYR A 608 -31.26 -48.01 28.93
N PRO A 609 -32.32 -47.30 29.36
CA PRO A 609 -33.56 -47.20 28.59
C PRO A 609 -33.37 -46.48 27.24
N SER A 610 -34.12 -46.89 26.21
CA SER A 610 -34.07 -46.30 24.86
C SER A 610 -34.36 -44.79 24.81
N VAL A 611 -35.14 -44.28 25.76
CA VAL A 611 -35.52 -42.86 25.92
C VAL A 611 -34.30 -41.98 26.26
N ILE A 612 -33.18 -42.58 26.69
CA ILE A 612 -31.97 -41.87 27.09
C ILE A 612 -31.27 -41.13 25.94
N HIS A 613 -31.66 -41.38 24.68
CA HIS A 613 -31.21 -40.59 23.54
C HIS A 613 -31.50 -39.09 23.69
N GLY A 614 -32.48 -38.70 24.53
CA GLY A 614 -32.75 -37.32 24.92
C GLY A 614 -31.60 -36.61 25.65
N LEU A 615 -30.62 -37.36 26.20
CA LEU A 615 -29.38 -36.79 26.77
C LEU A 615 -28.43 -36.19 25.72
N PHE A 616 -28.69 -36.43 24.43
CA PHE A 616 -27.86 -35.96 23.32
C PHE A 616 -28.63 -34.92 22.49
N PRO A 617 -28.60 -33.61 22.86
CA PRO A 617 -29.32 -32.56 22.14
C PRO A 617 -28.88 -32.43 20.69
N LYS A 618 -27.59 -32.70 20.40
CA LYS A 618 -27.02 -32.75 19.04
C LYS A 618 -27.33 -34.05 18.28
N GLY A 619 -28.00 -35.02 18.92
CA GLY A 619 -28.41 -36.28 18.31
C GLY A 619 -27.26 -37.03 17.63
N SER A 620 -27.46 -37.40 16.36
CA SER A 620 -26.48 -38.12 15.55
C SER A 620 -25.15 -37.38 15.37
N ALA A 621 -25.13 -36.06 15.42
CA ALA A 621 -23.89 -35.30 15.33
C ALA A 621 -22.95 -35.54 16.53
N ALA A 622 -23.50 -35.78 17.73
CA ALA A 622 -22.70 -36.14 18.91
C ALA A 622 -22.02 -37.50 18.75
N LEU A 623 -22.67 -38.45 18.07
CA LEU A 623 -22.11 -39.77 17.77
C LEU A 623 -20.95 -39.68 16.76
N VAL A 624 -21.11 -38.86 15.71
CA VAL A 624 -20.04 -38.60 14.73
C VAL A 624 -18.86 -37.87 15.39
N GLU A 625 -19.14 -36.84 16.21
CA GLU A 625 -18.12 -36.09 16.96
C GLU A 625 -17.32 -36.99 17.90
N TYR A 626 -18.00 -37.89 18.62
CA TYR A 626 -17.35 -38.87 19.49
C TYR A 626 -16.44 -39.83 18.72
N PHE A 627 -16.93 -40.39 17.60
CA PHE A 627 -16.11 -41.26 16.76
C PHE A 627 -14.88 -40.54 16.22
N TYR A 628 -15.04 -39.30 15.75
CA TYR A 628 -13.93 -38.48 15.25
C TYR A 628 -12.88 -38.22 16.33
N SER A 629 -13.31 -37.82 17.54
CA SER A 629 -12.43 -37.58 18.69
C SER A 629 -11.71 -38.85 19.13
N MET A 630 -12.40 -40.00 19.14
CA MET A 630 -11.79 -41.29 19.46
C MET A 630 -10.68 -41.64 18.47
N CYS A 631 -10.95 -41.54 17.17
CA CYS A 631 -9.96 -41.84 16.12
C CYS A 631 -8.73 -40.92 16.22
N ASN A 632 -8.93 -39.62 16.47
CA ASN A 632 -7.83 -38.68 16.63
C ASN A 632 -6.96 -39.03 17.86
N ARG A 633 -7.58 -39.41 18.98
CA ARG A 633 -6.84 -39.84 20.17
C ARG A 633 -6.04 -41.12 19.91
N GLU A 634 -6.66 -42.12 19.28
CA GLU A 634 -5.99 -43.37 18.92
C GLU A 634 -4.82 -43.14 17.96
N LEU A 635 -5.00 -42.26 16.97
CA LEU A 635 -3.91 -41.85 16.08
C LEU A 635 -2.76 -41.21 16.86
N ASN A 636 -3.05 -40.28 17.77
CA ASN A 636 -2.02 -39.61 18.56
C ASN A 636 -1.24 -40.59 19.44
N GLU A 637 -1.91 -41.58 20.03
CA GLU A 637 -1.24 -42.65 20.80
C GLU A 637 -0.33 -43.52 19.91
N ILE A 638 -0.71 -43.78 18.66
CA ILE A 638 0.11 -44.51 17.69
C ILE A 638 1.33 -43.68 17.29
N LEU A 639 1.12 -42.41 16.90
CA LEU A 639 2.19 -41.50 16.47
C LEU A 639 3.18 -41.20 17.59
N GLU A 640 2.72 -41.05 18.83
CA GLU A 640 3.57 -40.87 20.00
C GLU A 640 4.47 -42.10 20.25
N LYS A 641 3.91 -43.32 20.12
CA LYS A 641 4.68 -44.57 20.24
C LYS A 641 5.71 -44.71 19.13
N GLU A 642 5.35 -44.39 17.88
CA GLU A 642 6.27 -44.43 16.74
C GLU A 642 7.40 -43.39 16.86
N THR A 643 7.10 -42.21 17.40
CA THR A 643 8.09 -41.14 17.62
C THR A 643 9.09 -41.51 18.72
N ASN A 644 8.64 -42.19 19.78
CA ASN A 644 9.47 -42.59 20.92
C ASN A 644 10.27 -43.88 20.66
N SER A 645 9.86 -44.71 19.70
CA SER A 645 10.50 -45.98 19.35
C SER A 645 11.49 -45.74 18.21
N SER A 646 12.76 -45.48 18.52
CA SER A 646 13.84 -45.04 17.61
C SER A 646 14.26 -46.01 16.47
N SER A 647 13.36 -46.83 15.92
CA SER A 647 13.65 -47.80 14.86
C SER A 647 13.08 -47.33 13.51
N SER A 648 13.99 -46.90 12.63
CA SER A 648 13.84 -46.45 11.23
C SER A 648 13.52 -44.96 11.00
N GLN A 649 14.50 -44.23 10.45
CA GLN A 649 14.36 -42.85 9.96
C GLN A 649 13.43 -42.84 8.73
N LYS A 650 12.11 -42.82 8.94
CA LYS A 650 11.15 -42.50 7.87
C LYS A 650 11.30 -41.03 7.49
N THR A 651 11.18 -40.71 6.20
CA THR A 651 11.11 -39.31 5.76
C THR A 651 9.85 -38.64 6.32
N PRO A 652 9.83 -37.32 6.56
CA PRO A 652 8.62 -36.62 7.01
C PRO A 652 7.42 -36.86 6.09
N GLU A 653 7.67 -37.01 4.80
CA GLU A 653 6.67 -37.33 3.78
C GLU A 653 6.04 -38.70 4.03
N GLN A 654 6.86 -39.72 4.29
CA GLN A 654 6.37 -41.06 4.60
C GLN A 654 5.60 -41.08 5.93
N GLN A 655 6.04 -40.31 6.93
CA GLN A 655 5.31 -40.19 8.19
C GLN A 655 3.92 -39.57 8.00
N VAL A 656 3.79 -38.56 7.13
CA VAL A 656 2.49 -37.96 6.79
C VAL A 656 1.60 -38.97 6.02
N LEU A 657 2.17 -39.71 5.06
CA LEU A 657 1.43 -40.76 4.34
C LEU A 657 0.89 -41.82 5.30
N ASP A 658 1.77 -42.37 6.13
CA ASP A 658 1.43 -43.41 7.10
C ASP A 658 0.37 -42.91 8.09
N ALA A 659 0.49 -41.69 8.60
CA ALA A 659 -0.46 -41.10 9.54
C ALA A 659 -1.86 -40.90 8.92
N VAL A 660 -1.91 -40.40 7.68
CA VAL A 660 -3.18 -40.23 6.95
C VAL A 660 -3.81 -41.58 6.63
N GLU A 661 -3.00 -42.56 6.21
CA GLU A 661 -3.47 -43.93 5.95
C GLU A 661 -4.04 -44.58 7.21
N ILE A 662 -3.30 -44.57 8.33
CA ILE A 662 -3.76 -45.09 9.63
C ILE A 662 -5.09 -44.44 10.02
N ARG A 663 -5.21 -43.12 9.88
CA ARG A 663 -6.42 -42.38 10.23
C ARG A 663 -7.62 -42.74 9.35
N LEU A 664 -7.40 -42.94 8.06
CA LEU A 664 -8.47 -43.32 7.11
C LEU A 664 -8.86 -44.80 7.25
N ARG A 665 -7.92 -45.69 7.60
CA ARG A 665 -8.22 -47.09 7.91
C ARG A 665 -9.19 -47.26 9.07
N MET A 666 -9.17 -46.35 10.06
CA MET A 666 -10.17 -46.32 11.15
C MET A 666 -11.61 -46.10 10.65
N VAL A 667 -11.79 -45.49 9.48
CA VAL A 667 -13.10 -45.23 8.87
C VAL A 667 -13.61 -46.42 8.06
N VAL A 668 -12.73 -47.31 7.58
CA VAL A 668 -13.07 -48.45 6.72
C VAL A 668 -14.23 -49.32 7.26
N PRO A 669 -14.31 -49.67 8.56
CA PRO A 669 -15.44 -50.43 9.10
C PRO A 669 -16.80 -49.74 8.92
N TYR A 670 -16.82 -48.41 8.80
CA TYR A 670 -18.00 -47.56 8.66
C TYR A 670 -18.16 -46.99 7.25
N LYS A 671 -17.35 -47.40 6.27
CA LYS A 671 -17.31 -46.83 4.91
C LYS A 671 -18.68 -46.73 4.25
N LYS A 672 -19.55 -47.74 4.43
CA LYS A 672 -20.91 -47.76 3.85
C LYS A 672 -21.80 -46.61 4.36
N THR A 673 -21.65 -46.23 5.63
CA THR A 673 -22.47 -45.20 6.28
C THR A 673 -21.71 -43.89 6.47
N TRP A 674 -20.41 -43.84 6.16
CA TRP A 674 -19.59 -42.64 6.29
C TRP A 674 -20.06 -41.44 5.44
N PRO A 675 -20.63 -41.60 4.22
CA PRO A 675 -21.21 -40.46 3.49
C PRO A 675 -22.29 -39.73 4.30
N GLN A 676 -23.07 -40.45 5.10
CA GLN A 676 -24.06 -39.87 6.01
C GLN A 676 -23.39 -39.08 7.14
N ALA A 677 -22.28 -39.58 7.70
CA ALA A 677 -21.51 -38.86 8.72
C ALA A 677 -20.91 -37.56 8.18
N ILE A 678 -20.34 -37.59 6.97
CA ILE A 678 -19.84 -36.39 6.29
C ILE A 678 -20.96 -35.37 6.11
N ALA A 679 -22.13 -35.80 5.62
CA ALA A 679 -23.28 -34.91 5.46
C ALA A 679 -23.70 -34.26 6.79
N ILE A 680 -23.73 -35.03 7.89
CA ILE A 680 -24.05 -34.50 9.22
C ILE A 680 -23.02 -33.46 9.67
N MET A 681 -21.72 -33.69 9.45
CA MET A 681 -20.65 -32.75 9.78
C MET A 681 -20.71 -31.47 8.93
N SER A 682 -21.18 -31.56 7.70
CA SER A 682 -21.33 -30.43 6.77
C SER A 682 -22.55 -29.54 7.06
N LEU A 683 -23.46 -29.94 7.96
CA LEU A 683 -24.59 -29.10 8.34
C LEU A 683 -24.11 -27.84 9.09
N PRO A 684 -24.68 -26.65 8.81
CA PRO A 684 -24.25 -25.37 9.42
C PRO A 684 -23.99 -25.37 10.94
N PRO A 685 -24.83 -25.99 11.79
CA PRO A 685 -24.56 -26.03 13.24
C PRO A 685 -23.34 -26.87 13.64
N ASN A 686 -22.90 -27.81 12.79
CA ASN A 686 -21.82 -28.75 13.08
C ASN A 686 -20.49 -28.36 12.42
N VAL A 687 -20.52 -27.54 11.36
CA VAL A 687 -19.33 -27.11 10.59
C VAL A 687 -18.21 -26.54 11.48
N PRO A 688 -18.47 -25.63 12.45
CA PRO A 688 -17.39 -25.09 13.28
C PRO A 688 -16.64 -26.17 14.06
N THR A 689 -17.37 -27.12 14.64
CA THR A 689 -16.79 -28.23 15.41
C THR A 689 -16.07 -29.23 14.50
N ALA A 690 -16.66 -29.58 13.35
CA ALA A 690 -16.05 -30.48 12.38
C ALA A 690 -14.74 -29.89 11.80
N LEU A 691 -14.72 -28.60 11.51
CA LEU A 691 -13.53 -27.90 11.02
C LEU A 691 -12.45 -27.82 12.09
N ALA A 692 -12.81 -27.51 13.35
CA ALA A 692 -11.86 -27.53 14.46
C ALA A 692 -11.22 -28.92 14.61
N ASN A 693 -12.01 -29.99 14.58
CA ASN A 693 -11.51 -31.36 14.66
C ASN A 693 -10.57 -31.75 13.50
N LEU A 694 -10.85 -31.26 12.28
CA LEU A 694 -9.98 -31.45 11.11
C LEU A 694 -8.66 -30.70 11.26
N LEU A 695 -8.71 -29.44 11.68
CA LEU A 695 -7.51 -28.62 11.84
C LEU A 695 -6.63 -29.15 12.97
N THR A 696 -7.20 -29.63 14.08
CA THR A 696 -6.46 -30.31 15.14
C THR A 696 -5.80 -31.59 14.65
N LEU A 697 -6.53 -32.43 13.90
CA LEU A 697 -5.96 -33.65 13.31
C LEU A 697 -4.73 -33.35 12.44
N VAL A 698 -4.85 -32.35 11.58
CA VAL A 698 -3.77 -31.97 10.65
C VAL A 698 -2.60 -31.32 11.39
N ASP A 699 -2.87 -30.55 12.44
CA ASP A 699 -1.83 -29.99 13.31
C ASP A 699 -1.05 -31.09 14.04
N ASP A 700 -1.76 -32.08 14.60
CA ASP A 700 -1.16 -33.24 15.27
C ASP A 700 -0.27 -34.06 14.31
N ILE A 701 -0.77 -34.36 13.10
CA ILE A 701 0.01 -35.08 12.07
C ILE A 701 1.28 -34.29 11.71
N CYS A 702 1.18 -32.98 11.47
CA CYS A 702 2.33 -32.13 11.17
C CYS A 702 3.33 -32.08 12.34
N TYR A 703 2.84 -32.04 13.58
CA TYR A 703 3.66 -32.01 14.78
C TYR A 703 4.50 -33.29 14.91
N TYR A 704 3.87 -34.46 14.81
CA TYR A 704 4.59 -35.74 14.90
C TYR A 704 5.48 -36.02 13.68
N ALA A 705 5.15 -35.49 12.49
CA ALA A 705 6.01 -35.52 11.31
C ALA A 705 7.23 -34.57 11.41
N GLY A 706 7.36 -33.80 12.49
CA GLY A 706 8.52 -32.94 12.75
C GLY A 706 8.50 -31.59 12.03
N ASP A 707 7.34 -31.11 11.56
CA ASP A 707 7.22 -29.77 10.97
C ASP A 707 7.49 -28.67 12.01
N ARG A 708 8.58 -27.93 11.82
CA ARG A 708 9.00 -26.79 12.69
C ARG A 708 8.71 -25.43 12.07
N SER A 709 7.89 -25.36 11.03
CA SER A 709 7.55 -24.10 10.36
C SER A 709 6.83 -23.14 11.31
N VAL A 710 7.12 -21.83 11.21
CA VAL A 710 6.55 -20.79 12.08
C VAL A 710 6.00 -19.57 11.32
N ASP A 711 6.08 -19.60 9.99
CA ASP A 711 5.70 -18.50 9.09
C ASP A 711 4.42 -18.80 8.31
N ILE A 712 4.11 -18.05 7.25
CA ILE A 712 2.95 -18.32 6.36
C ILE A 712 2.97 -19.77 5.82
N ASN A 713 4.16 -20.37 5.71
CA ASN A 713 4.35 -21.79 5.43
C ASN A 713 3.67 -22.72 6.45
N TRP A 714 3.52 -22.32 7.72
CA TRP A 714 2.78 -23.05 8.76
C TRP A 714 1.28 -23.17 8.41
N TYR A 715 0.67 -22.06 7.98
CA TYR A 715 -0.74 -22.03 7.57
C TYR A 715 -0.94 -22.75 6.23
N ALA A 716 -0.06 -22.50 5.26
CA ALA A 716 -0.12 -23.13 3.94
C ALA A 716 -0.05 -24.66 4.05
N ARG A 717 0.93 -25.21 4.78
CA ARG A 717 1.10 -26.67 4.95
C ARG A 717 -0.13 -27.34 5.58
N ARG A 718 -0.76 -26.71 6.56
CA ARG A 718 -1.97 -27.25 7.22
C ARG A 718 -3.20 -27.18 6.32
N MET A 719 -3.39 -26.09 5.60
CA MET A 719 -4.50 -25.99 4.64
C MET A 719 -4.35 -27.02 3.51
N ILE A 720 -3.14 -27.20 3.02
CA ILE A 720 -2.79 -28.20 2.02
C ILE A 720 -3.06 -29.62 2.55
N LEU A 721 -2.53 -29.98 3.73
CA LEU A 721 -2.71 -31.31 4.29
C LEU A 721 -4.18 -31.60 4.64
N ALA A 722 -4.93 -30.61 5.16
CA ALA A 722 -6.37 -30.74 5.37
C ALA A 722 -7.13 -31.02 4.06
N THR A 723 -6.69 -30.38 2.96
CA THR A 723 -7.26 -30.60 1.62
C THR A 723 -6.94 -32.01 1.12
N ILE A 724 -5.68 -32.46 1.21
CA ILE A 724 -5.26 -33.81 0.81
C ILE A 724 -6.06 -34.86 1.61
N TYR A 725 -6.15 -34.69 2.93
CA TYR A 725 -6.90 -35.59 3.80
C TYR A 725 -8.35 -35.71 3.35
N LYS A 726 -9.04 -34.59 3.12
CA LYS A 726 -10.45 -34.58 2.71
C LYS A 726 -10.67 -35.10 1.30
N ALA A 727 -9.79 -34.79 0.35
CA ALA A 727 -9.87 -35.35 -0.99
C ALA A 727 -9.67 -36.88 -0.99
N THR A 728 -8.70 -37.36 -0.21
CA THR A 728 -8.43 -38.80 -0.05
C THR A 728 -9.59 -39.50 0.67
N GLU A 729 -10.17 -38.87 1.69
CA GLU A 729 -11.37 -39.36 2.38
C GLU A 729 -12.55 -39.53 1.42
N LEU A 730 -12.77 -38.58 0.51
CA LEU A 730 -13.83 -38.66 -0.49
C LEU A 730 -13.55 -39.72 -1.56
N TYR A 731 -12.31 -39.80 -2.05
CA TYR A 731 -11.89 -40.82 -3.01
C TYR A 731 -12.08 -42.23 -2.44
N MET A 732 -11.70 -42.44 -1.17
CA MET A 732 -11.85 -43.71 -0.47
C MET A 732 -13.29 -44.22 -0.45
N LEU A 733 -14.29 -43.33 -0.44
CA LEU A 733 -15.70 -43.73 -0.44
C LEU A 733 -16.15 -44.39 -1.74
N GLN A 734 -15.50 -44.05 -2.85
CA GLN A 734 -15.81 -44.59 -4.17
C GLN A 734 -14.91 -45.78 -4.56
N ASP A 735 -13.76 -45.91 -3.91
CA ASP A 735 -12.80 -46.98 -4.19
C ASP A 735 -13.38 -48.38 -3.93
N THR A 736 -13.27 -49.30 -4.88
CA THR A 736 -13.68 -50.72 -4.73
C THR A 736 -12.51 -51.68 -4.88
N SER A 737 -11.28 -51.17 -4.98
CA SER A 737 -10.06 -51.95 -5.08
C SER A 737 -9.77 -52.74 -3.79
N GLU A 738 -9.01 -53.82 -3.94
CA GLU A 738 -8.57 -54.65 -2.82
C GLU A 738 -7.72 -53.81 -1.84
N ASP A 739 -8.07 -53.87 -0.55
CA ASP A 739 -7.49 -53.08 0.54
C ASP A 739 -7.40 -51.56 0.27
N HIS A 740 -8.28 -51.01 -0.58
CA HIS A 740 -8.28 -49.59 -0.95
C HIS A 740 -6.96 -49.13 -1.59
N LYS A 741 -6.29 -50.02 -2.33
CA LYS A 741 -5.00 -49.75 -2.96
C LYS A 741 -5.01 -48.48 -3.82
N GLU A 742 -6.09 -48.21 -4.55
CA GLU A 742 -6.21 -47.01 -5.38
C GLU A 742 -6.30 -45.73 -4.53
N THR A 743 -6.91 -45.79 -3.35
CA THR A 743 -6.92 -44.67 -2.37
C THR A 743 -5.52 -44.31 -1.90
N TRP A 744 -4.69 -45.31 -1.56
CA TRP A 744 -3.33 -45.08 -1.09
C TRP A 744 -2.42 -44.57 -2.20
N LEU A 745 -2.59 -45.08 -3.43
CA LEU A 745 -1.92 -44.53 -4.62
C LEU A 745 -2.35 -43.09 -4.91
N PHE A 746 -3.63 -42.76 -4.74
CA PHE A 746 -4.14 -41.38 -4.87
C PHE A 746 -3.49 -40.46 -3.83
N LEU A 747 -3.43 -40.87 -2.57
CA LEU A 747 -2.78 -40.14 -1.49
C LEU A 747 -1.30 -39.86 -1.80
N GLU A 748 -0.56 -40.88 -2.22
CA GLU A 748 0.87 -40.76 -2.57
C GLU A 748 1.08 -39.77 -3.73
N ARG A 749 0.26 -39.86 -4.79
CA ARG A 749 0.29 -38.91 -5.92
C ARG A 749 0.03 -37.49 -5.46
N ARG A 750 -1.00 -37.26 -4.65
CA ARG A 750 -1.37 -35.91 -4.17
C ARG A 750 -0.28 -35.29 -3.31
N LEU A 751 0.32 -36.06 -2.41
CA LEU A 751 1.42 -35.56 -1.59
C LEU A 751 2.63 -35.19 -2.48
N LYS A 752 2.95 -36.02 -3.48
CA LYS A 752 4.07 -35.79 -4.41
C LYS A 752 3.86 -34.58 -5.31
N ASP A 753 2.68 -34.41 -5.89
CA ASP A 753 2.31 -33.26 -6.73
C ASP A 753 2.56 -31.94 -5.97
N ILE A 754 2.16 -31.92 -4.70
CA ILE A 754 2.25 -30.74 -3.84
C ILE A 754 3.68 -30.45 -3.39
N LEU A 755 4.51 -31.48 -3.15
CA LEU A 755 5.93 -31.30 -2.83
C LEU A 755 6.72 -30.73 -4.01
N GLN A 756 6.37 -31.13 -5.24
CA GLN A 756 6.94 -30.56 -6.47
C GLN A 756 6.52 -29.10 -6.66
N ILE A 757 5.25 -28.79 -6.40
CA ILE A 757 4.75 -27.41 -6.43
C ILE A 757 5.42 -26.58 -5.33
N GLN A 758 5.58 -27.12 -4.13
CA GLN A 758 6.21 -26.43 -3.01
C GLN A 758 7.70 -26.13 -3.25
N THR A 759 8.44 -27.05 -3.88
CA THR A 759 9.86 -26.83 -4.27
C THR A 759 9.99 -25.82 -5.40
N MET A 760 9.03 -25.76 -6.33
CA MET A 760 8.94 -24.68 -7.32
C MET A 760 8.62 -23.32 -6.66
N LEU A 761 7.71 -23.32 -5.67
CA LEU A 761 7.28 -22.11 -4.94
C LEU A 761 8.34 -21.57 -3.98
N SER A 762 9.12 -22.42 -3.31
CA SER A 762 10.20 -21.96 -2.41
C SER A 762 11.31 -21.21 -3.16
N ASN A 763 11.45 -21.46 -4.46
CA ASN A 763 12.39 -20.75 -5.34
C ASN A 763 11.79 -19.45 -5.93
N SER A 764 10.49 -19.20 -5.72
CA SER A 764 9.80 -18.02 -6.21
C SER A 764 8.83 -17.40 -5.17
N VAL A 765 9.33 -16.39 -4.45
CA VAL A 765 8.61 -15.12 -4.18
C VAL A 765 7.51 -15.09 -3.09
N LYS A 766 7.41 -13.89 -2.48
CA LYS A 766 6.40 -13.16 -1.68
C LYS A 766 5.15 -13.88 -1.08
N PRO A 767 4.70 -13.43 0.11
CA PRO A 767 3.63 -14.06 0.90
C PRO A 767 2.19 -14.03 0.32
N ASP A 768 1.79 -12.98 -0.39
CA ASP A 768 0.38 -12.82 -0.84
C ASP A 768 0.04 -13.67 -2.08
N GLU A 769 0.99 -13.86 -2.99
CA GLU A 769 0.83 -14.77 -4.14
C GLU A 769 0.79 -16.23 -3.71
N ALA A 770 1.51 -16.58 -2.65
CA ALA A 770 1.51 -17.93 -2.09
C ALA A 770 0.11 -18.33 -1.59
N LEU A 771 -0.62 -17.44 -0.92
CA LEU A 771 -1.95 -17.76 -0.37
C LEU A 771 -3.00 -17.94 -1.48
N ASN A 772 -3.01 -17.08 -2.50
CA ASN A 772 -3.93 -17.20 -3.64
C ASN A 772 -3.65 -18.47 -4.47
N ARG A 773 -2.37 -18.81 -4.68
CA ARG A 773 -2.00 -20.04 -5.40
C ARG A 773 -2.23 -21.30 -4.55
N VAL A 774 -2.14 -21.23 -3.21
CA VAL A 774 -2.56 -22.33 -2.33
C VAL A 774 -4.07 -22.58 -2.45
N THR A 775 -4.90 -21.54 -2.57
CA THR A 775 -6.33 -21.72 -2.83
C THR A 775 -6.63 -22.29 -4.22
N GLU A 776 -5.86 -21.91 -5.25
CA GLU A 776 -5.96 -22.50 -6.59
C GLU A 776 -5.52 -23.97 -6.61
N THR A 777 -4.43 -24.30 -5.92
CA THR A 777 -3.90 -25.66 -5.79
C THR A 777 -4.88 -26.55 -5.01
N ALA A 778 -5.45 -26.03 -3.91
CA ALA A 778 -6.48 -26.73 -3.15
C ALA A 778 -7.73 -26.99 -4.01
N SER A 779 -8.11 -26.04 -4.86
CA SER A 779 -9.21 -26.21 -5.81
C SER A 779 -8.90 -27.25 -6.90
N ALA A 780 -7.67 -27.27 -7.43
CA ALA A 780 -7.21 -28.25 -8.41
C ALA A 780 -7.20 -29.70 -7.87
N VAL A 781 -6.89 -29.87 -6.58
CA VAL A 781 -6.98 -31.18 -5.90
C VAL A 781 -8.42 -31.72 -5.90
N PHE A 782 -9.44 -30.86 -5.78
CA PHE A 782 -10.86 -31.27 -5.84
C PHE A 782 -11.38 -31.50 -7.26
N ILE A 783 -10.86 -30.78 -8.28
CA ILE A 783 -11.28 -30.94 -9.68
C ILE A 783 -10.79 -32.27 -10.28
N THR A 784 -9.76 -32.88 -9.68
CA THR A 784 -9.14 -34.12 -10.16
C THR A 784 -9.61 -35.38 -9.41
N VAL A 785 -10.80 -35.29 -8.78
CA VAL A 785 -11.48 -36.41 -8.10
C VAL A 785 -12.46 -37.14 -9.04
N ASP A 786 -12.65 -36.68 -10.28
CA ASP A 786 -13.46 -37.33 -11.32
C ASP A 786 -12.71 -38.44 -12.09
#